data_AF-A0A7K5H178-F1
#
_entry.id   AF-A0A7K5H178-F1
#
_cell.length_a   1.000
_cell.length_b   1.000
_cell.length_c   1.000
_cell.angle_alpha   90.00
_cell.angle_beta   90.00
_cell.angle_gamma   90.00
#
_symmetry.space_group_name_H-M   'P 1'
#
loop_
_entity.id
_entity.type
_entity.pdbx_description
1 polymer ?
#
loop_
_entity_poly.entity_id
_entity_poly.type
_entity_poly.pdbx_seq_one_letter_code
_entity_poly.pdbx_strand_id
1 'polypeptide(L)'
;QVLAWGLRGLRSAVRAPSLEVQCGGRTLRTPTIADLSANPNFPINAFLLLLHLPAEEEYVPPIRLRVLDTRDFGYRPEVGQACVRGLGQYCCQPPGEGQPPSAGTPLPASGPPVPTSPCSPPHRAPHQAVAAAAEEDDEDEEEEDWWSKFYAAMGDKGRSRRGTHRNRLKIYSCELEAVPEFEGLQDFCQSFPLYQPGGHPATREDPVPVGEFKGLFCIYPLPEDPGVPPPPRHFQELPPSQPQKCLVRVYVVRAFDLPPRDRNGLCDPYVRISLGTKTLGQRDQYVPNTLEPVFGRLFEVTCTIPLEKDLRVSLVDYDLLPPDQEIGTTTIDLENRLLSRFRAHCGLPTFYRTTGPGCWRDQLPPSRALEHFARTRGLPAPEFNAEGTAVTFGDQTFLLSHFGGWGSGWGGSEGGAESCPAMRRLGLAESGPPTHRHPGVPRERLALHVLHACHLVPEHLETRTLYNSTQPGLEQGKVQMWVDIFPASLGPPGPPVDITPHKPQRYELRCVVWNTRDVDLKDTNLVGQRMSDIYVTGWLDGLEKQKQRTDIHYRSLQGDGAFNWRFVFSFEYLAAEQLCVLPQKARGTLGWGEHFWSLDETVLKVPPKLILQVWDNDKFSADDFLGVLELELNRLPQPAQQPQDCTPTLQGTPQSPWPWRGARTPSQFSLFRHRQARGWWPCTVQEGGKQHLSGKLELSLELLTAKEAEERPAGKGREDPNMYPTLPAPVRPEWSFLWLRAPLRGLRYSIWQQYRCRISLVLALLLLLALLLAFVYATPGYLAMKLVNPLQNLHIAGGGYPR
;
A
#
# COMPACT_ATOMS: atom_id res chain seq x y z
N GLN A 1 -18.40 12.01 45.84
CA GLN A 1 -16.98 11.60 45.86
C GLN A 1 -16.18 12.52 44.95
N VAL A 2 -14.95 12.85 45.33
CA VAL A 2 -14.02 13.68 44.55
C VAL A 2 -12.71 12.92 44.37
N LEU A 3 -12.29 12.68 43.14
CA LEU A 3 -10.94 12.27 42.79
C LEU A 3 -10.15 13.53 42.43
N ALA A 4 -9.28 13.97 43.34
CA ALA A 4 -8.33 15.05 43.10
C ALA A 4 -6.96 14.43 42.77
N TRP A 5 -6.71 14.16 41.50
CA TRP A 5 -5.53 13.43 41.06
C TRP A 5 -4.25 14.28 41.14
N GLY A 6 -4.26 15.46 40.52
CA GLY A 6 -3.08 16.33 40.54
C GLY A 6 -3.25 17.64 39.77
N LEU A 7 -2.17 18.41 39.69
CA LEU A 7 -2.10 19.69 38.96
C LEU A 7 -1.08 19.57 37.83
N ARG A 8 -1.30 20.21 36.68
CA ARG A 8 -0.40 20.15 35.51
C ARG A 8 -0.13 21.54 34.95
N GLY A 9 1.06 21.73 34.38
CA GLY A 9 1.36 22.89 33.54
C GLY A 9 1.17 24.27 34.20
N LEU A 10 1.32 24.37 35.52
CA LEU A 10 1.16 25.64 36.23
C LEU A 10 2.26 26.63 35.79
N ARG A 11 1.86 27.77 35.21
CA ARG A 11 2.78 28.76 34.60
C ARG A 11 3.55 29.62 35.60
N SER A 12 3.06 29.74 36.82
CA SER A 12 3.70 30.53 37.90
C SER A 12 4.63 29.65 38.73
N ALA A 13 5.68 30.23 39.30
CA ALA A 13 6.51 29.54 40.29
C ALA A 13 5.68 29.30 41.56
N VAL A 14 5.08 28.11 41.64
CA VAL A 14 4.25 27.65 42.75
C VAL A 14 5.11 26.77 43.66
N ARG A 15 5.05 26.98 44.98
CA ARG A 15 5.91 26.27 45.95
C ARG A 15 5.22 25.07 46.56
N ALA A 16 4.01 25.27 47.10
CA ALA A 16 3.28 24.22 47.80
C ALA A 16 1.77 24.34 47.53
N PRO A 17 1.29 23.97 46.33
CA PRO A 17 -0.10 24.13 45.97
C PRO A 17 -1.01 23.12 46.65
N SER A 18 -2.22 23.55 46.95
CA SER A 18 -3.35 22.72 47.36
C SER A 18 -4.58 23.08 46.52
N LEU A 19 -5.49 22.11 46.36
CA LEU A 19 -6.77 22.33 45.72
C LEU A 19 -7.84 22.52 46.78
N GLU A 20 -8.66 23.54 46.59
CA GLU A 20 -9.87 23.78 47.34
C GLU A 20 -11.09 23.59 46.43
N VAL A 21 -11.95 22.64 46.80
CA VAL A 21 -13.18 22.28 46.10
C VAL A 21 -14.36 22.80 46.91
N GLN A 22 -15.13 23.73 46.35
CA GLN A 22 -16.29 24.35 47.01
C GLN A 22 -17.58 24.01 46.25
N CYS A 23 -18.60 23.55 46.97
CA CYS A 23 -19.94 23.32 46.42
C CYS A 23 -20.99 23.40 47.53
N GLY A 24 -22.13 24.07 47.27
CA GLY A 24 -23.26 24.11 48.22
C GLY A 24 -22.90 24.59 49.63
N GLY A 25 -22.00 25.57 49.76
CA GLY A 25 -21.54 26.11 51.05
C GLY A 25 -20.57 25.21 51.82
N ARG A 26 -20.22 24.04 51.28
CA ARG A 26 -19.21 23.12 51.82
C ARG A 26 -17.89 23.29 51.08
N THR A 27 -16.79 23.12 51.80
CA THR A 27 -15.44 23.24 51.25
C THR A 27 -14.61 22.03 51.63
N LEU A 28 -13.91 21.47 50.66
CA LEU A 28 -12.91 20.42 50.81
C LEU A 28 -11.55 20.95 50.38
N ARG A 29 -10.49 20.66 51.14
CA ARG A 29 -9.12 21.05 50.77
C ARG A 29 -8.20 19.83 50.75
N THR A 30 -7.41 19.70 49.69
CA THR A 30 -6.37 18.67 49.59
C THR A 30 -5.13 19.04 50.42
N PRO A 31 -4.28 18.06 50.78
CA PRO A 31 -2.93 18.34 51.25
C PRO A 31 -2.11 19.08 50.17
N THR A 32 -1.08 19.80 50.60
CA THR A 32 -0.17 20.48 49.67
C THR A 32 0.70 19.48 48.91
N ILE A 33 0.92 19.72 47.62
CA ILE A 33 1.96 19.05 46.85
C ILE A 33 3.32 19.62 47.29
N ALA A 34 4.24 18.76 47.70
CA ALA A 34 5.54 19.19 48.21
C ALA A 34 6.48 19.70 47.10
N ASP A 35 6.48 19.01 45.95
CA ASP A 35 7.31 19.37 44.80
C ASP A 35 6.57 18.97 43.50
N LEU A 36 6.03 19.97 42.80
CA LEU A 36 5.32 19.78 41.52
C LEU A 36 6.23 19.20 40.42
N SER A 37 7.53 19.52 40.45
CA SER A 37 8.48 19.10 39.42
C SER A 37 8.93 17.64 39.62
N ALA A 38 8.88 17.15 40.86
CA ALA A 38 9.15 15.76 41.19
C ALA A 38 7.90 14.88 41.09
N ASN A 39 6.79 15.30 41.71
CA ASN A 39 5.51 14.57 41.65
C ASN A 39 4.32 15.56 41.70
N PRO A 40 3.61 15.75 40.57
CA PRO A 40 2.53 16.71 40.48
C PRO A 40 1.16 16.17 40.96
N ASN A 41 1.13 14.98 41.58
CA ASN A 41 -0.08 14.39 42.15
C ASN A 41 -0.26 14.73 43.62
N PHE A 42 -1.52 14.79 44.06
CA PHE A 42 -1.81 14.96 45.48
C PHE A 42 -1.49 13.67 46.25
N PRO A 43 -0.88 13.76 47.44
CA PRO A 43 -0.52 12.58 48.24
C PRO A 43 -1.76 11.82 48.74
N ILE A 44 -2.87 12.53 48.94
CA ILE A 44 -4.20 11.98 49.18
C ILE A 44 -5.09 12.53 48.08
N ASN A 45 -5.69 11.64 47.30
CA ASN A 45 -6.38 11.97 46.05
C ASN A 45 -7.86 11.55 46.00
N ALA A 46 -8.35 10.74 46.95
CA ALA A 46 -9.76 10.34 47.01
C ALA A 46 -10.45 10.95 48.24
N PHE A 47 -11.57 11.65 48.02
CA PHE A 47 -12.28 12.38 49.06
C PHE A 47 -13.80 12.20 49.01
N LEU A 48 -14.42 12.42 50.17
CA LEU A 48 -15.88 12.49 50.34
C LEU A 48 -16.28 13.91 50.75
N LEU A 49 -17.27 14.45 50.05
CA LEU A 49 -17.89 15.72 50.36
C LEU A 49 -19.40 15.50 50.44
N LEU A 50 -19.96 15.64 51.64
CA LEU A 50 -21.40 15.50 51.88
C LEU A 50 -22.08 16.84 51.57
N LEU A 51 -23.06 16.81 50.66
CA LEU A 51 -23.74 17.98 50.12
C LEU A 51 -25.25 17.84 50.29
N HIS A 52 -25.93 18.96 50.53
CA HIS A 52 -27.39 19.06 50.41
C HIS A 52 -27.66 19.83 49.11
N LEU A 53 -27.98 19.10 48.05
CA LEU A 53 -28.21 19.68 46.72
C LEU A 53 -29.72 19.79 46.46
N PRO A 54 -30.19 20.83 45.76
CA PRO A 54 -31.57 20.90 45.27
C PRO A 54 -31.93 19.70 44.39
N ALA A 55 -33.19 19.27 44.42
CA ALA A 55 -33.68 18.20 43.56
C ALA A 55 -33.76 18.61 42.08
N GLU A 56 -34.03 19.88 41.82
CA GLU A 56 -34.11 20.46 40.49
C GLU A 56 -32.71 20.89 40.00
N GLU A 57 -32.29 20.36 38.85
CA GLU A 57 -30.93 20.51 38.32
C GLU A 57 -30.52 21.97 38.06
N GLU A 58 -31.46 22.82 37.62
CA GLU A 58 -31.20 24.24 37.32
C GLU A 58 -30.75 25.05 38.55
N TYR A 59 -31.12 24.59 39.75
CA TYR A 59 -30.75 25.24 41.01
C TYR A 59 -29.49 24.64 41.65
N VAL A 60 -28.92 23.58 41.07
CA VAL A 60 -27.73 22.92 41.62
C VAL A 60 -26.51 23.87 41.53
N PRO A 61 -25.87 24.21 42.66
CA PRO A 61 -24.73 25.11 42.65
C PRO A 61 -23.53 24.47 41.93
N PRO A 62 -22.73 25.24 41.18
CA PRO A 62 -21.55 24.72 40.51
C PRO A 62 -20.46 24.32 41.51
N ILE A 63 -19.56 23.43 41.08
CA ILE A 63 -18.34 23.14 41.84
C ILE A 63 -17.29 24.18 41.45
N ARG A 64 -16.83 24.98 42.43
CA ARG A 64 -15.68 25.87 42.24
C ARG A 64 -14.40 25.17 42.67
N LEU A 65 -13.40 25.24 41.81
CA LEU A 65 -12.06 24.73 42.02
C LEU A 65 -11.13 25.92 42.17
N ARG A 66 -10.38 25.97 43.26
CA ARG A 66 -9.40 27.03 43.53
C ARG A 66 -8.08 26.38 43.90
N VAL A 67 -7.02 26.78 43.22
CA VAL A 67 -5.67 26.33 43.54
C VAL A 67 -4.99 27.42 44.37
N LEU A 68 -4.59 27.05 45.58
CA LEU A 68 -3.97 27.94 46.55
C LEU A 68 -2.52 27.51 46.76
N ASP A 69 -1.57 28.44 46.62
CA ASP A 69 -0.15 28.21 46.85
C ASP A 69 0.23 28.54 48.29
N THR A 70 0.70 27.58 49.09
CA THR A 70 1.11 27.86 50.48
C THR A 70 2.53 28.40 50.50
N ARG A 71 2.69 29.66 50.92
CA ARG A 71 3.99 30.35 51.04
C ARG A 71 4.39 30.54 52.50
N ASP A 72 5.57 31.12 52.69
CA ASP A 72 6.07 31.48 54.01
C ASP A 72 5.07 32.38 54.76
N PHE A 73 5.09 32.31 56.10
CA PHE A 73 4.19 33.05 56.98
C PHE A 73 2.69 32.76 56.79
N GLY A 74 2.33 31.64 56.13
CA GLY A 74 0.94 31.21 55.97
C GLY A 74 0.14 31.97 54.91
N TYR A 75 0.79 32.81 54.11
CA TYR A 75 0.16 33.48 52.98
C TYR A 75 -0.21 32.47 51.89
N ARG A 76 -1.43 32.56 51.36
CA ARG A 76 -2.01 31.59 50.41
C ARG A 76 -2.65 32.27 49.20
N PRO A 77 -1.85 32.80 48.26
CA PRO A 77 -2.39 33.38 47.04
C PRO A 77 -3.09 32.31 46.19
N GLU A 78 -4.17 32.72 45.55
CA GLU A 78 -4.85 31.92 44.55
C GLU A 78 -4.08 32.01 43.23
N VAL A 79 -3.67 30.87 42.70
CA VAL A 79 -2.86 30.77 41.47
C VAL A 79 -3.67 30.36 40.26
N GLY A 80 -4.87 29.80 40.47
CA GLY A 80 -5.79 29.46 39.40
C GLY A 80 -7.16 29.02 39.92
N GLN A 81 -8.18 29.22 39.11
CA GLN A 81 -9.55 28.81 39.41
C GLN A 81 -10.26 28.20 38.20
N ALA A 82 -11.20 27.29 38.47
CA ALA A 82 -12.13 26.76 37.49
C ALA A 82 -13.53 26.61 38.10
N CYS A 83 -14.55 26.59 37.25
CA CYS A 83 -15.94 26.44 37.67
C CYS A 83 -16.58 25.33 36.83
N VAL A 84 -16.95 24.23 37.49
CA VAL A 84 -17.63 23.09 36.85
C VAL A 84 -19.13 23.31 36.99
N ARG A 85 -19.79 23.51 35.84
CA ARG A 85 -21.25 23.68 35.71
C ARG A 85 -21.87 22.40 35.13
N GLY A 86 -23.19 22.26 35.24
CA GLY A 86 -23.92 21.10 34.71
C GLY A 86 -23.53 19.82 35.43
N LEU A 87 -23.90 19.70 36.71
CA LEU A 87 -23.46 18.59 37.54
C LEU A 87 -24.14 17.26 37.20
N GLY A 88 -25.21 17.26 36.38
CA GLY A 88 -25.92 16.06 35.96
C GLY A 88 -25.03 14.98 35.33
N GLN A 89 -23.98 15.37 34.60
CA GLN A 89 -23.01 14.42 34.01
C GLN A 89 -22.18 13.64 35.05
N TYR A 90 -22.10 14.13 36.29
CA TYR A 90 -21.38 13.46 37.38
C TYR A 90 -22.33 12.68 38.30
N CYS A 91 -23.65 12.77 38.08
CA CYS A 91 -24.64 12.00 38.81
C CYS A 91 -24.59 10.54 38.37
N CYS A 92 -24.46 9.62 39.32
CA CYS A 92 -24.33 8.19 39.09
C CYS A 92 -25.15 7.40 40.11
N GLN A 93 -25.46 6.14 39.80
CA GLN A 93 -26.07 5.25 40.79
C GLN A 93 -25.00 4.77 41.79
N PRO A 94 -25.37 4.58 43.06
CA PRO A 94 -24.49 3.93 44.01
C PRO A 94 -24.20 2.48 43.56
N PRO A 95 -22.96 1.97 43.71
CA PRO A 95 -22.68 0.56 43.41
C PRO A 95 -23.58 -0.33 44.29
N GLY A 96 -24.29 -1.29 43.70
CA GLY A 96 -25.08 -2.24 44.49
C GLY A 96 -24.19 -3.25 45.23
N GLU A 97 -24.61 -3.74 46.39
CA GLU A 97 -23.97 -4.92 47.00
C GLU A 97 -24.11 -6.11 46.02
N GLY A 98 -22.99 -6.56 45.45
CA GLY A 98 -22.95 -7.65 44.47
C GLY A 98 -23.13 -7.25 43.01
N GLN A 99 -23.26 -5.95 42.70
CA GLN A 99 -23.27 -5.45 41.32
C GLN A 99 -21.94 -4.73 41.04
N PRO A 100 -21.23 -5.06 39.94
CA PRO A 100 -19.97 -4.41 39.63
C PRO A 100 -20.16 -2.89 39.51
N PRO A 101 -19.16 -2.07 39.91
CA PRO A 101 -19.26 -0.62 39.81
C PRO A 101 -19.63 -0.28 38.36
N SER A 102 -20.70 0.50 38.19
CA SER A 102 -21.24 0.85 36.88
C SER A 102 -20.15 1.45 36.00
N ALA A 103 -19.57 0.61 35.14
CA ALA A 103 -18.98 1.08 33.91
C ALA A 103 -20.15 1.60 33.08
N GLY A 104 -20.01 2.81 32.52
CA GLY A 104 -20.80 3.18 31.36
C GLY A 104 -20.76 2.02 30.36
N THR A 105 -21.93 1.67 29.86
CA THR A 105 -22.25 0.54 28.95
C THR A 105 -22.51 -0.82 29.64
N PRO A 106 -23.78 -1.16 29.93
CA PRO A 106 -24.18 -2.57 29.94
C PRO A 106 -23.96 -3.12 28.53
N LEU A 107 -23.49 -4.37 28.42
CA LEU A 107 -23.59 -5.13 27.16
C LEU A 107 -25.06 -4.99 26.68
N PRO A 108 -25.33 -4.39 25.50
CA PRO A 108 -26.69 -4.00 25.17
C PRO A 108 -27.56 -5.23 24.95
N ALA A 109 -28.50 -5.45 25.86
CA ALA A 109 -29.68 -6.26 25.62
C ALA A 109 -30.64 -5.47 24.71
N SER A 110 -30.92 -6.04 23.53
CA SER A 110 -32.06 -5.74 22.63
C SER A 110 -32.41 -4.27 22.34
N GLY A 111 -32.08 -3.81 21.12
CA GLY A 111 -32.62 -2.58 20.52
C GLY A 111 -33.86 -2.83 19.62
N PRO A 112 -34.66 -1.79 19.28
CA PRO A 112 -35.98 -1.87 18.67
C PRO A 112 -35.97 -2.20 17.16
N PRO A 113 -37.10 -2.64 16.56
CA PRO A 113 -37.17 -3.12 15.18
C PRO A 113 -37.28 -1.97 14.17
N VAL A 114 -36.57 -2.07 13.04
CA VAL A 114 -36.62 -1.16 11.88
C VAL A 114 -36.77 -2.00 10.60
N PRO A 115 -37.53 -1.53 9.59
CA PRO A 115 -38.35 -2.41 8.77
C PRO A 115 -37.59 -3.13 7.64
N THR A 116 -38.05 -4.34 7.37
CA THR A 116 -37.63 -5.22 6.29
C THR A 116 -38.10 -4.71 4.93
N SER A 117 -37.16 -4.53 4.00
CA SER A 117 -37.44 -4.59 2.55
C SER A 117 -36.82 -5.87 1.97
N PRO A 118 -37.44 -6.50 0.97
CA PRO A 118 -37.12 -7.88 0.59
C PRO A 118 -35.99 -7.94 -0.45
N CYS A 119 -34.98 -8.77 -0.19
CA CYS A 119 -33.96 -9.15 -1.17
C CYS A 119 -34.14 -10.62 -1.58
N SER A 120 -34.12 -10.85 -2.89
CA SER A 120 -34.47 -12.10 -3.60
C SER A 120 -33.46 -13.24 -3.37
N PRO A 121 -33.81 -14.51 -3.64
CA PRO A 121 -33.00 -15.67 -3.27
C PRO A 121 -31.78 -15.86 -4.21
N PRO A 122 -30.64 -16.41 -3.72
CA PRO A 122 -29.51 -16.73 -4.57
C PRO A 122 -29.71 -18.09 -5.28
N HIS A 123 -29.42 -18.09 -6.58
CA HIS A 123 -29.37 -19.29 -7.40
C HIS A 123 -28.14 -20.16 -7.05
N ARG A 124 -28.41 -21.46 -6.90
CA ARG A 124 -27.48 -22.55 -6.65
C ARG A 124 -26.70 -22.86 -7.95
N ALA A 125 -25.38 -22.65 -7.95
CA ALA A 125 -24.49 -23.14 -9.02
C ALA A 125 -23.84 -24.48 -8.60
N PRO A 126 -23.65 -25.42 -9.54
CA PRO A 126 -23.27 -26.80 -9.20
C PRO A 126 -21.80 -26.94 -8.84
N HIS A 127 -21.56 -27.80 -7.84
CA HIS A 127 -20.28 -28.29 -7.38
C HIS A 127 -19.56 -29.05 -8.49
N GLN A 128 -18.47 -28.50 -9.05
CA GLN A 128 -17.40 -29.32 -9.67
C GLN A 128 -16.09 -28.58 -10.03
N ALA A 129 -15.90 -27.31 -9.63
CA ALA A 129 -14.67 -26.55 -9.95
C ALA A 129 -13.71 -26.32 -8.76
N VAL A 130 -13.98 -26.91 -7.59
CA VAL A 130 -13.24 -26.61 -6.34
C VAL A 130 -12.02 -27.51 -6.13
N ALA A 131 -11.86 -28.59 -6.91
CA ALA A 131 -10.77 -29.55 -6.70
C ALA A 131 -9.47 -29.21 -7.45
N ALA A 132 -9.49 -28.32 -8.45
CA ALA A 132 -8.31 -28.01 -9.27
C ALA A 132 -7.55 -26.74 -8.83
N ALA A 133 -8.11 -25.96 -7.89
CA ALA A 133 -7.47 -24.74 -7.38
C ALA A 133 -6.58 -24.99 -6.15
N ALA A 134 -6.50 -26.24 -5.66
CA ALA A 134 -5.83 -26.58 -4.42
C ALA A 134 -4.34 -26.96 -4.58
N GLU A 135 -3.83 -27.04 -5.81
CA GLU A 135 -2.44 -27.47 -6.09
C GLU A 135 -1.50 -26.33 -6.54
N GLU A 136 -1.97 -25.07 -6.62
CA GLU A 136 -1.13 -23.90 -6.96
C GLU A 136 -0.78 -23.00 -5.76
N ASP A 137 -1.25 -23.32 -4.55
CA ASP A 137 -1.13 -22.45 -3.36
C ASP A 137 0.13 -22.69 -2.50
N ASP A 138 1.03 -23.61 -2.87
CA ASP A 138 2.15 -24.03 -2.01
C ASP A 138 3.41 -23.13 -2.08
N GLU A 139 3.46 -22.10 -2.95
CA GLU A 139 4.61 -21.18 -3.05
C GLU A 139 4.33 -19.73 -2.56
N ASP A 140 3.09 -19.40 -2.15
CA ASP A 140 2.67 -18.04 -1.76
C ASP A 140 2.79 -17.76 -0.25
N GLU A 141 3.94 -18.06 0.37
CA GLU A 141 4.30 -17.54 1.71
C GLU A 141 5.25 -16.32 1.61
N GLU A 142 5.00 -15.36 0.71
CA GLU A 142 5.57 -14.01 0.88
C GLU A 142 4.86 -13.35 2.08
N GLU A 143 5.53 -13.38 3.25
CA GLU A 143 5.15 -12.84 4.55
C GLU A 143 4.17 -11.64 4.45
N GLU A 144 2.91 -11.81 4.90
CA GLU A 144 1.94 -10.70 5.04
C GLU A 144 2.54 -9.58 5.91
N ASP A 145 3.07 -8.53 5.28
CA ASP A 145 3.64 -7.39 5.98
C ASP A 145 2.58 -6.40 6.49
N TRP A 146 3.01 -5.42 7.29
CA TRP A 146 2.09 -4.42 7.86
C TRP A 146 1.42 -3.54 6.79
N TRP A 147 2.12 -3.23 5.69
CA TRP A 147 1.57 -2.42 4.60
C TRP A 147 0.43 -3.12 3.86
N SER A 148 0.52 -4.43 3.66
CA SER A 148 -0.55 -5.26 3.09
C SER A 148 -1.81 -5.19 3.94
N LYS A 149 -1.65 -5.23 5.28
CA LYS A 149 -2.74 -5.03 6.25
C LYS A 149 -3.33 -3.62 6.16
N PHE A 150 -2.50 -2.60 6.06
CA PHE A 150 -2.93 -1.21 5.92
C PHE A 150 -3.75 -0.97 4.64
N TYR A 151 -3.26 -1.43 3.48
CA TYR A 151 -3.99 -1.27 2.21
C TYR A 151 -5.29 -2.07 2.18
N ALA A 152 -5.31 -3.26 2.80
CA ALA A 152 -6.55 -4.03 2.97
C ALA A 152 -7.58 -3.25 3.80
N ALA A 153 -7.15 -2.58 4.88
CA ALA A 153 -8.02 -1.77 5.72
C ALA A 153 -8.53 -0.50 5.03
N MET A 154 -7.72 0.10 4.15
CA MET A 154 -8.14 1.22 3.29
C MET A 154 -9.12 0.81 2.17
N GLY A 155 -9.32 -0.50 1.94
CA GLY A 155 -10.16 -1.01 0.86
C GLY A 155 -9.48 -1.02 -0.52
N ASP A 156 -8.17 -0.80 -0.58
CA ASP A 156 -7.40 -0.84 -1.83
C ASP A 156 -7.07 -2.30 -2.22
N LYS A 157 -8.00 -2.90 -2.95
CA LYS A 157 -7.87 -4.27 -3.47
C LYS A 157 -6.77 -4.44 -4.53
N GLY A 158 -6.24 -3.35 -5.08
CA GLY A 158 -5.17 -3.37 -6.07
C GLY A 158 -3.78 -3.52 -5.43
N ARG A 159 -3.56 -2.86 -4.29
CA ARG A 159 -2.32 -2.93 -3.49
C ARG A 159 -2.35 -4.01 -2.42
N SER A 160 -3.53 -4.43 -1.98
CA SER A 160 -3.69 -5.58 -1.09
C SER A 160 -3.55 -6.88 -1.90
N ARG A 161 -2.36 -7.51 -1.83
CA ARG A 161 -2.11 -8.84 -2.40
C ARG A 161 -2.99 -9.87 -1.70
N ARG A 162 -4.17 -10.20 -2.27
CA ARG A 162 -5.07 -11.33 -1.90
C ARG A 162 -5.04 -11.78 -0.42
N GLY A 163 -4.90 -10.83 0.51
CA GLY A 163 -4.81 -11.11 1.94
C GLY A 163 -6.21 -11.45 2.42
N THR A 164 -6.38 -12.61 3.03
CA THR A 164 -7.66 -13.01 3.59
C THR A 164 -8.19 -11.86 4.47
N HIS A 165 -9.48 -11.54 4.35
CA HIS A 165 -10.22 -10.49 5.09
C HIS A 165 -10.14 -10.58 6.65
N ARG A 166 -9.24 -11.39 7.20
CA ARG A 166 -9.19 -11.91 8.57
C ARG A 166 -8.39 -11.02 9.53
N ASN A 167 -7.29 -10.37 9.11
CA ASN A 167 -6.44 -9.54 9.99
C ASN A 167 -6.71 -8.04 9.79
N ARG A 168 -7.74 -7.50 10.47
CA ARG A 168 -8.23 -6.13 10.20
C ARG A 168 -7.60 -5.09 11.13
N LEU A 169 -6.78 -4.20 10.57
CA LEU A 169 -6.40 -2.93 11.21
C LEU A 169 -7.61 -2.00 11.21
N LYS A 170 -7.96 -1.40 12.36
CA LYS A 170 -9.07 -0.43 12.43
C LYS A 170 -8.53 0.99 12.16
N ILE A 171 -9.01 1.63 11.09
CA ILE A 171 -8.63 3.01 10.77
C ILE A 171 -9.73 3.95 11.27
N TYR A 172 -9.37 4.83 12.21
CA TYR A 172 -10.21 5.92 12.67
C TYR A 172 -9.93 7.18 11.85
N SER A 173 -10.99 7.86 11.41
CA SER A 173 -10.90 9.11 10.64
C SER A 173 -10.66 10.35 11.49
N CYS A 174 -10.53 10.18 12.81
CA CYS A 174 -10.29 11.22 13.81
C CYS A 174 -9.30 10.73 14.86
N GLU A 175 -8.96 11.62 15.79
CA GLU A 175 -8.22 11.34 17.01
C GLU A 175 -8.90 10.25 17.83
N LEU A 176 -8.12 9.37 18.47
CA LEU A 176 -8.67 8.32 19.33
C LEU A 176 -9.50 8.90 20.48
N GLU A 177 -9.14 10.07 20.99
CA GLU A 177 -9.90 10.81 22.00
C GLU A 177 -11.26 11.32 21.47
N ALA A 178 -11.40 11.54 20.16
CA ALA A 178 -12.65 12.01 19.55
C ALA A 178 -13.62 10.87 19.20
N VAL A 179 -13.21 9.61 19.38
CA VAL A 179 -14.04 8.43 19.14
C VAL A 179 -15.08 8.32 20.26
N PRO A 180 -16.40 8.39 19.97
CA PRO A 180 -17.45 8.42 20.99
C PRO A 180 -17.42 7.21 21.92
N GLU A 181 -17.06 6.03 21.41
CA GLU A 181 -16.98 4.79 22.19
C GLU A 181 -15.93 4.82 23.31
N PHE A 182 -14.99 5.77 23.28
CA PHE A 182 -13.89 5.87 24.25
C PHE A 182 -13.99 7.08 25.18
N GLU A 183 -15.09 7.83 25.14
CA GLU A 183 -15.42 8.89 26.11
C GLU A 183 -14.27 9.90 26.35
N GLY A 184 -13.55 10.29 25.29
CA GLY A 184 -12.43 11.24 25.43
C GLY A 184 -11.15 10.65 26.04
N LEU A 185 -11.13 9.34 26.37
CA LEU A 185 -10.13 8.71 27.23
C LEU A 185 -9.99 9.40 28.60
N GLN A 186 -11.08 10.02 29.06
CA GLN A 186 -11.16 10.75 30.32
C GLN A 186 -12.00 10.00 31.37
N ASP A 187 -12.21 8.70 31.16
CA ASP A 187 -13.00 7.81 32.02
C ASP A 187 -12.40 7.64 33.42
N PHE A 188 -11.06 7.68 33.54
CA PHE A 188 -10.38 7.68 34.82
C PHE A 188 -10.21 9.10 35.40
N CYS A 189 -9.79 10.06 34.57
CA CYS A 189 -9.47 11.40 35.01
C CYS A 189 -9.72 12.42 33.89
N GLN A 190 -10.47 13.49 34.23
CA GLN A 190 -10.74 14.62 33.34
C GLN A 190 -9.72 15.74 33.54
N SER A 191 -9.52 16.55 32.50
CA SER A 191 -8.74 17.79 32.56
C SER A 191 -9.63 19.02 32.72
N PHE A 192 -9.44 19.76 33.81
CA PHE A 192 -10.12 21.03 34.06
C PHE A 192 -9.13 22.18 33.88
N PRO A 193 -9.26 23.03 32.84
CA PRO A 193 -8.39 24.18 32.64
C PRO A 193 -8.59 25.20 33.77
N LEU A 194 -7.48 25.68 34.34
CA LEU A 194 -7.44 26.67 35.41
C LEU A 194 -7.15 28.04 34.81
N TYR A 195 -7.88 29.06 35.24
CA TYR A 195 -7.74 30.45 34.77
C TYR A 195 -7.29 31.38 35.89
N GLN A 196 -6.67 32.50 35.51
CA GLN A 196 -6.18 33.47 36.48
C GLN A 196 -7.33 34.13 37.27
N PRO A 197 -7.21 34.28 38.60
CA PRO A 197 -8.21 34.98 39.40
C PRO A 197 -8.27 36.48 39.04
N GLY A 198 -9.48 37.00 38.81
CA GLY A 198 -9.72 38.44 38.59
C GLY A 198 -9.51 38.96 37.16
N GLY A 199 -9.24 38.11 36.18
CA GLY A 199 -9.13 38.52 34.77
C GLY A 199 -10.45 39.10 34.24
N HIS A 200 -10.47 40.40 33.95
CA HIS A 200 -11.51 40.98 33.09
C HIS A 200 -11.28 40.48 31.65
N PRO A 201 -12.33 40.11 30.89
CA PRO A 201 -12.21 39.86 29.45
C PRO A 201 -11.97 41.21 28.74
N ALA A 202 -10.76 41.75 28.86
CA ALA A 202 -10.38 43.05 28.30
C ALA A 202 -10.10 42.96 26.79
N THR A 203 -10.00 41.75 26.23
CA THR A 203 -9.79 41.48 24.81
C THR A 203 -10.78 40.42 24.34
N ARG A 204 -11.19 40.49 23.07
CA ARG A 204 -12.02 39.48 22.37
C ARG A 204 -11.36 38.09 22.26
N GLU A 205 -10.19 37.90 22.89
CA GLU A 205 -9.42 36.66 22.86
C GLU A 205 -9.80 35.79 24.05
N ASP A 206 -9.95 34.48 23.81
CA ASP A 206 -10.27 33.52 24.86
C ASP A 206 -9.17 33.50 25.93
N PRO A 207 -9.53 33.50 27.24
CA PRO A 207 -8.56 33.55 28.32
C PRO A 207 -7.65 32.32 28.27
N VAL A 208 -6.34 32.53 28.32
CA VAL A 208 -5.37 31.44 28.26
C VAL A 208 -5.27 30.74 29.63
N PRO A 209 -5.39 29.40 29.70
CA PRO A 209 -5.24 28.67 30.96
C PRO A 209 -3.84 28.85 31.59
N VAL A 210 -3.82 29.00 32.91
CA VAL A 210 -2.59 29.10 33.72
C VAL A 210 -2.08 27.74 34.21
N GLY A 211 -2.85 26.67 33.97
CA GLY A 211 -2.53 25.27 34.25
C GLY A 211 -3.79 24.42 34.16
N GLU A 212 -3.71 23.18 34.62
CA GLU A 212 -4.83 22.23 34.58
C GLU A 212 -4.94 21.48 35.92
N PHE A 213 -6.18 21.22 36.35
CA PHE A 213 -6.48 20.27 37.41
C PHE A 213 -6.93 18.95 36.79
N LYS A 214 -6.28 17.86 37.19
CA LYS A 214 -6.65 16.49 36.84
C LYS A 214 -7.53 15.92 37.95
N GLY A 215 -8.78 15.57 37.64
CA GLY A 215 -9.68 14.94 38.61
C GLY A 215 -10.96 14.37 38.02
N LEU A 216 -11.84 13.85 38.89
CA LEU A 216 -13.16 13.34 38.52
C LEU A 216 -14.14 13.51 39.68
N PHE A 217 -15.44 13.68 39.38
CA PHE A 217 -16.51 13.78 40.36
C PHE A 217 -17.52 12.66 40.17
N CYS A 218 -17.97 12.07 41.27
CA CYS A 218 -19.10 11.11 41.28
C CYS A 218 -20.09 11.54 42.36
N ILE A 219 -21.30 11.91 41.95
CA ILE A 219 -22.38 12.39 42.81
C ILE A 219 -23.46 11.31 42.83
N TYR A 220 -23.85 10.85 44.00
CA TYR A 220 -24.92 9.85 44.16
C TYR A 220 -25.64 10.09 45.49
N PRO A 221 -26.95 9.78 45.56
CA PRO A 221 -27.72 9.92 46.78
C PRO A 221 -27.25 8.91 47.83
N LEU A 222 -27.28 9.32 49.11
CA LEU A 222 -27.08 8.41 50.24
C LEU A 222 -28.46 7.97 50.78
N PRO A 223 -28.56 6.77 51.36
CA PRO A 223 -29.79 6.34 52.04
C PRO A 223 -30.23 7.34 53.11
N GLU A 224 -31.53 7.62 53.19
CA GLU A 224 -32.10 8.48 54.23
C GLU A 224 -32.13 7.80 55.60
N ASP A 225 -32.25 6.47 55.62
CA ASP A 225 -32.24 5.67 56.84
C ASP A 225 -30.79 5.43 57.32
N PRO A 226 -30.40 5.94 58.51
CA PRO A 226 -29.06 5.74 59.06
C PRO A 226 -28.73 4.28 59.42
N GLY A 227 -29.72 3.38 59.44
CA GLY A 227 -29.52 1.94 59.63
C GLY A 227 -29.01 1.20 58.38
N VAL A 228 -29.13 1.81 57.20
CA VAL A 228 -28.64 1.24 55.93
C VAL A 228 -27.17 1.64 55.72
N PRO A 229 -26.25 0.68 55.50
CA PRO A 229 -24.86 1.01 55.26
C PRO A 229 -24.72 1.87 54.00
N PRO A 230 -23.81 2.87 53.99
CA PRO A 230 -23.57 3.67 52.81
C PRO A 230 -23.02 2.77 51.68
N PRO A 231 -23.37 3.06 50.42
CA PRO A 231 -22.96 2.24 49.30
C PRO A 231 -21.43 2.21 49.13
N PRO A 232 -20.87 1.15 48.52
CA PRO A 232 -19.45 1.04 48.22
C PRO A 232 -18.93 2.27 47.48
N ARG A 233 -17.66 2.61 47.73
CA ARG A 233 -17.04 3.77 47.08
C ARG A 233 -16.68 3.44 45.64
N HIS A 234 -16.67 4.46 44.77
CA HIS A 234 -16.31 4.32 43.35
C HIS A 234 -14.79 4.34 43.18
N PHE A 235 -14.08 5.08 44.05
CA PHE A 235 -12.62 5.18 44.07
C PHE A 235 -12.01 4.28 45.17
N GLN A 236 -11.94 2.96 44.94
CA GLN A 236 -11.35 1.99 45.89
C GLN A 236 -9.94 1.56 45.49
N GLU A 237 -9.78 1.03 44.27
CA GLU A 237 -8.47 0.64 43.73
C GLU A 237 -8.00 1.66 42.70
N LEU A 238 -7.19 2.61 43.15
CA LEU A 238 -6.57 3.61 42.28
C LEU A 238 -5.22 3.10 41.76
N PRO A 239 -4.84 3.45 40.52
CA PRO A 239 -3.50 3.18 40.01
C PRO A 239 -2.45 3.91 40.88
N PRO A 240 -1.17 3.46 40.83
CA PRO A 240 -0.09 4.15 41.54
C PRO A 240 -0.05 5.64 41.17
N SER A 241 -0.08 6.52 42.18
CA SER A 241 -0.01 7.97 41.99
C SER A 241 1.43 8.49 41.82
N GLN A 242 2.43 7.62 41.87
CA GLN A 242 3.82 8.01 41.70
C GLN A 242 4.16 8.17 40.21
N PRO A 243 4.95 9.19 39.83
CA PRO A 243 5.43 9.35 38.47
C PRO A 243 6.16 8.11 37.98
N GLN A 244 5.87 7.72 36.75
CA GLN A 244 6.33 6.48 36.16
C GLN A 244 7.09 6.72 34.87
N LYS A 245 8.28 6.12 34.79
CA LYS A 245 9.06 6.06 33.54
C LYS A 245 8.35 5.17 32.53
N CYS A 246 8.18 5.67 31.31
CA CYS A 246 7.55 4.97 30.20
C CYS A 246 8.44 5.04 28.95
N LEU A 247 8.43 3.98 28.15
CA LEU A 247 8.87 4.03 26.75
C LEU A 247 7.64 4.31 25.89
N VAL A 248 7.74 5.32 25.02
CA VAL A 248 6.68 5.70 24.08
C VAL A 248 7.18 5.41 22.68
N ARG A 249 6.40 4.65 21.91
CA ARG A 249 6.62 4.39 20.49
C ARG A 249 5.61 5.17 19.68
N VAL A 250 6.09 6.05 18.82
CA VAL A 250 5.26 6.89 17.95
C VAL A 250 5.45 6.43 16.51
N TYR A 251 4.39 5.91 15.92
CA TYR A 251 4.37 5.38 14.57
C TYR A 251 3.68 6.39 13.65
N VAL A 252 4.43 7.02 12.75
CA VAL A 252 3.91 8.00 11.79
C VAL A 252 3.93 7.41 10.39
N VAL A 253 2.74 7.15 9.84
CA VAL A 253 2.57 6.39 8.61
C VAL A 253 2.64 7.31 7.40
N ARG A 254 1.72 8.27 7.32
CA ARG A 254 1.61 9.22 6.21
C ARG A 254 0.88 10.49 6.65
N ALA A 255 0.97 11.53 5.84
CA ALA A 255 0.08 12.69 5.92
C ALA A 255 -0.60 12.93 4.58
N PHE A 256 -1.67 13.72 4.57
CA PHE A 256 -2.44 14.08 3.38
C PHE A 256 -3.20 15.39 3.62
N ASP A 257 -3.71 15.97 2.53
CA ASP A 257 -4.35 17.29 2.51
C ASP A 257 -3.45 18.40 3.08
N LEU A 258 -2.12 18.28 2.92
CA LEU A 258 -1.21 19.32 3.35
C LEU A 258 -1.38 20.60 2.51
N PRO A 259 -1.34 21.79 3.12
CA PRO A 259 -1.40 23.04 2.38
C PRO A 259 -0.08 23.27 1.64
N PRO A 260 -0.09 23.76 0.39
CA PRO A 260 1.13 24.10 -0.33
C PRO A 260 1.92 25.18 0.41
N ARG A 261 3.24 25.03 0.45
CA ARG A 261 4.17 25.97 1.11
C ARG A 261 5.17 26.57 0.14
N ASP A 262 5.63 25.76 -0.80
CA ASP A 262 6.60 26.17 -1.80
C ASP A 262 5.98 26.80 -3.05
N ARG A 263 6.82 27.51 -3.82
CA ARG A 263 6.42 28.14 -5.10
C ARG A 263 5.93 27.14 -6.14
N ASN A 264 6.39 25.89 -6.07
CA ASN A 264 5.95 24.80 -6.94
C ASN A 264 4.54 24.29 -6.58
N GLY A 265 3.91 24.80 -5.52
CA GLY A 265 2.60 24.36 -5.03
C GLY A 265 2.65 23.03 -4.26
N LEU A 266 3.82 22.63 -3.77
CA LEU A 266 4.06 21.41 -2.99
C LEU A 266 4.71 21.77 -1.64
N CYS A 267 5.16 20.75 -0.93
CA CYS A 267 5.92 20.85 0.32
C CYS A 267 7.01 19.78 0.32
N ASP A 268 8.01 19.99 1.18
CA ASP A 268 9.08 19.05 1.52
C ASP A 268 8.96 18.62 2.99
N PRO A 269 7.87 17.93 3.39
CA PRO A 269 7.57 17.70 4.80
C PRO A 269 8.49 16.68 5.46
N TYR A 270 8.85 16.93 6.71
CA TYR A 270 9.43 15.97 7.65
C TYR A 270 8.73 15.99 9.01
N VAL A 271 8.87 14.89 9.76
CA VAL A 271 8.23 14.71 11.07
C VAL A 271 9.15 15.21 12.19
N ARG A 272 8.59 15.99 13.11
CA ARG A 272 9.22 16.39 14.37
C ARG A 272 8.35 15.96 15.55
N ILE A 273 8.93 15.22 16.47
CA ILE A 273 8.28 14.75 17.70
C ILE A 273 8.88 15.50 18.89
N SER A 274 8.06 16.08 19.75
CA SER A 274 8.51 16.73 20.98
C SER A 274 7.79 16.14 22.19
N LEU A 275 8.55 15.78 23.22
CA LEU A 275 8.03 15.26 24.48
C LEU A 275 8.91 15.75 25.64
N GLY A 276 8.35 16.63 26.48
CA GLY A 276 9.12 17.33 27.50
C GLY A 276 10.22 18.20 26.88
N THR A 277 11.47 17.97 27.28
CA THR A 277 12.66 18.68 26.73
C THR A 277 13.27 17.97 25.52
N LYS A 278 12.75 16.80 25.14
CA LYS A 278 13.30 15.97 24.07
C LYS A 278 12.58 16.27 22.77
N THR A 279 13.37 16.46 21.70
CA THR A 279 12.86 16.60 20.33
C THR A 279 13.54 15.57 19.45
N LEU A 280 12.77 14.81 18.70
CA LEU A 280 13.20 13.83 17.71
C LEU A 280 12.69 14.23 16.32
N GLY A 281 13.29 13.65 15.28
CA GLY A 281 13.05 14.03 13.89
C GLY A 281 14.29 14.64 13.28
N GLN A 282 14.69 14.13 12.12
CA GLN A 282 15.88 14.61 11.41
C GLN A 282 15.44 15.35 10.14
N ARG A 283 16.03 16.53 9.95
CA ARG A 283 15.71 17.47 8.86
C ARG A 283 16.03 16.91 7.48
N ASP A 284 17.10 16.13 7.36
CA ASP A 284 17.56 15.47 6.12
C ASP A 284 16.64 14.34 5.67
N GLN A 285 15.73 13.89 6.53
CA GLN A 285 14.77 12.85 6.22
C GLN A 285 13.41 13.45 5.78
N TYR A 286 13.41 14.49 4.97
CA TYR A 286 12.16 15.02 4.38
C TYR A 286 11.67 14.15 3.22
N VAL A 287 10.40 14.29 2.86
CA VAL A 287 9.82 13.68 1.67
C VAL A 287 9.62 14.79 0.65
N PRO A 288 10.36 14.80 -0.47
CA PRO A 288 10.35 15.94 -1.38
C PRO A 288 9.07 16.06 -2.20
N ASN A 289 8.67 17.30 -2.51
CA ASN A 289 7.70 17.69 -3.53
C ASN A 289 6.37 16.92 -3.41
N THR A 290 5.73 16.91 -2.23
CA THR A 290 4.47 16.21 -2.03
C THR A 290 3.58 16.84 -0.96
N LEU A 291 2.26 16.78 -1.20
CA LEU A 291 1.23 17.12 -0.20
C LEU A 291 0.67 15.87 0.49
N GLU A 292 1.08 14.68 0.06
CA GLU A 292 0.67 13.38 0.60
C GLU A 292 1.89 12.51 0.94
N PRO A 293 2.77 12.95 1.86
CA PRO A 293 3.99 12.21 2.18
C PRO A 293 3.68 10.89 2.87
N VAL A 294 4.37 9.82 2.45
CA VAL A 294 4.41 8.54 3.17
C VAL A 294 5.73 8.47 3.91
N PHE A 295 5.67 8.46 5.25
CA PHE A 295 6.85 8.46 6.11
C PHE A 295 7.25 7.03 6.50
N GLY A 296 6.30 6.25 7.02
CA GLY A 296 6.51 4.92 7.58
C GLY A 296 7.63 4.88 8.61
N ARG A 297 7.55 5.72 9.65
CA ARG A 297 8.62 5.88 10.66
C ARG A 297 8.16 5.59 12.07
N LEU A 298 9.08 4.98 12.82
CA LEU A 298 8.98 4.78 14.25
C LEU A 298 9.94 5.74 14.97
N PHE A 299 9.42 6.43 15.99
CA PHE A 299 10.21 7.17 16.97
C PHE A 299 10.05 6.51 18.34
N GLU A 300 11.16 6.21 19.00
CA GLU A 300 11.17 5.71 20.37
C GLU A 300 11.69 6.81 21.31
N VAL A 301 10.90 7.15 22.32
CA VAL A 301 11.26 8.17 23.31
C VAL A 301 10.86 7.71 24.71
N THR A 302 11.77 7.85 25.67
CA THR A 302 11.45 7.61 27.08
C THR A 302 10.96 8.90 27.74
N CYS A 303 9.94 8.84 28.57
CA CYS A 303 9.44 9.97 29.35
C CYS A 303 9.06 9.54 30.77
N THR A 304 8.75 10.51 31.64
CA THR A 304 8.15 10.24 32.95
C THR A 304 6.75 10.82 33.00
N ILE A 305 5.73 9.96 33.05
CA ILE A 305 4.33 10.37 33.12
C ILE A 305 3.95 10.51 34.60
N PRO A 306 3.31 11.60 35.04
CA PRO A 306 2.70 12.66 34.23
C PRO A 306 3.52 13.95 34.09
N LEU A 307 4.80 13.95 34.44
CA LEU A 307 5.68 15.13 34.30
C LEU A 307 5.80 15.58 32.84
N GLU A 308 5.97 14.62 31.94
CA GLU A 308 6.09 14.80 30.48
C GLU A 308 4.92 14.07 29.81
N LYS A 309 3.70 14.61 29.94
CA LYS A 309 2.48 13.97 29.42
C LYS A 309 2.09 14.40 28.00
N ASP A 310 2.47 15.61 27.58
CA ASP A 310 2.01 16.18 26.31
C ASP A 310 2.97 15.81 25.18
N LEU A 311 2.61 14.78 24.41
CA LEU A 311 3.32 14.39 23.19
C LEU A 311 2.88 15.28 22.03
N ARG A 312 3.80 16.05 21.47
CA ARG A 312 3.55 16.89 20.30
C ARG A 312 4.13 16.24 19.04
N VAL A 313 3.30 16.14 18.01
CA VAL A 313 3.71 15.71 16.66
C VAL A 313 3.51 16.88 15.71
N SER A 314 4.59 17.37 15.12
CA SER A 314 4.59 18.45 14.14
C SER A 314 5.07 17.96 12.78
N LEU A 315 4.46 18.47 11.71
CA LEU A 315 5.04 18.42 10.36
C LEU A 315 5.69 19.75 10.06
N VAL A 316 6.90 19.69 9.52
CA VAL A 316 7.73 20.85 9.24
C VAL A 316 8.18 20.76 7.79
N ASP A 317 8.14 21.87 7.09
CA ASP A 317 8.55 22.01 5.71
C ASP A 317 10.04 22.26 5.64
N TYR A 318 10.76 21.46 4.85
CA TYR A 318 12.18 21.65 4.63
C TYR A 318 12.41 22.80 3.66
N ASP A 319 13.16 23.82 4.10
CA ASP A 319 13.60 24.92 3.24
C ASP A 319 15.09 24.78 2.93
N LEU A 320 15.58 25.21 1.77
CA LEU A 320 17.04 25.22 1.52
C LEU A 320 17.80 26.14 2.50
N LEU A 321 17.17 27.23 2.93
CA LEU A 321 17.70 28.19 3.89
C LEU A 321 16.85 28.20 5.17
N PRO A 322 17.41 27.83 6.34
CA PRO A 322 16.69 27.92 7.60
C PRO A 322 16.19 29.34 7.91
N PRO A 323 15.14 29.50 8.74
CA PRO A 323 14.44 28.46 9.48
C PRO A 323 13.34 27.76 8.68
N ASP A 324 13.30 26.44 8.79
CA ASP A 324 12.21 25.59 8.29
C ASP A 324 10.85 25.99 8.87
N GLN A 325 9.81 26.03 8.05
CA GLN A 325 8.46 26.45 8.47
C GLN A 325 7.63 25.30 9.07
N GLU A 326 7.00 25.51 10.24
CA GLU A 326 6.03 24.54 10.76
C GLU A 326 4.75 24.57 9.92
N ILE A 327 4.38 23.41 9.34
CA ILE A 327 3.14 23.23 8.58
C ILE A 327 1.97 23.20 9.55
N GLY A 328 2.06 22.32 10.57
CA GLY A 328 1.09 22.21 11.64
C GLY A 328 1.47 21.14 12.67
N THR A 329 0.77 21.15 13.80
CA THR A 329 1.01 20.29 14.95
C THR A 329 -0.28 19.71 15.52
N THR A 330 -0.19 18.50 16.08
CA THR A 330 -1.18 17.89 16.96
C THR A 330 -0.55 17.49 18.29
N THR A 331 -1.35 17.42 19.37
CA THR A 331 -0.89 17.04 20.73
C THR A 331 -1.72 15.87 21.26
N ILE A 332 -1.07 14.95 21.97
CA ILE A 332 -1.66 13.76 22.59
C ILE A 332 -1.34 13.78 24.09
N ASP A 333 -2.36 13.64 24.94
CA ASP A 333 -2.18 13.50 26.39
C ASP A 333 -1.90 12.03 26.74
N LEU A 334 -0.62 11.71 26.94
CA LEU A 334 -0.15 10.36 27.26
C LEU A 334 -0.62 9.88 28.64
N GLU A 335 -0.88 10.78 29.59
CA GLU A 335 -1.40 10.41 30.91
C GLU A 335 -2.81 9.82 30.78
N ASN A 336 -3.68 10.48 30.02
CA ASN A 336 -5.04 9.98 29.78
C ASN A 336 -5.02 8.64 29.03
N ARG A 337 -4.20 8.51 27.98
CA ARG A 337 -4.08 7.23 27.25
C ARG A 337 -3.58 6.09 28.13
N LEU A 338 -2.64 6.37 29.02
CA LEU A 338 -2.09 5.37 29.93
C LEU A 338 -3.10 4.92 30.99
N LEU A 339 -3.82 5.87 31.58
CA LEU A 339 -4.72 5.62 32.72
C LEU A 339 -6.13 5.19 32.31
N SER A 340 -6.53 5.41 31.06
CA SER A 340 -7.85 5.04 30.55
C SER A 340 -8.12 3.53 30.67
N ARG A 341 -9.32 3.18 31.15
CA ARG A 341 -9.80 1.79 31.28
C ARG A 341 -10.14 1.16 29.94
N PHE A 342 -10.08 1.92 28.84
CA PHE A 342 -10.19 1.42 27.47
C PHE A 342 -8.88 0.84 26.92
N ARG A 343 -7.79 0.88 27.69
CA ARG A 343 -6.48 0.31 27.33
C ARG A 343 -5.85 0.97 26.08
N ALA A 344 -6.01 2.29 25.96
CA ALA A 344 -5.51 3.07 24.83
C ALA A 344 -3.97 3.16 24.74
N HIS A 345 -3.24 2.64 25.73
CA HIS A 345 -1.78 2.60 25.73
C HIS A 345 -1.17 1.57 24.77
N CYS A 346 -1.88 0.49 24.42
CA CYS A 346 -1.42 -0.46 23.41
C CYS A 346 -2.61 -1.21 22.79
N GLY A 347 -2.86 -0.96 21.50
CA GLY A 347 -4.02 -1.51 20.79
C GLY A 347 -3.95 -3.03 20.59
N LEU A 348 -5.07 -3.71 20.85
CA LEU A 348 -5.19 -5.17 20.80
C LEU A 348 -5.19 -5.75 19.37
N PRO A 349 -4.22 -6.60 19.00
CA PRO A 349 -4.21 -7.24 17.68
C PRO A 349 -5.40 -8.20 17.51
N THR A 350 -5.79 -8.46 16.27
CA THR A 350 -6.88 -9.42 15.97
C THR A 350 -6.53 -10.84 16.40
N PHE A 351 -5.26 -11.23 16.27
CA PHE A 351 -4.77 -12.58 16.59
C PHE A 351 -3.57 -12.51 17.52
N TYR A 352 -3.44 -13.51 18.38
CA TYR A 352 -2.26 -13.70 19.21
C TYR A 352 -1.19 -14.46 18.41
N ARG A 353 -0.06 -13.79 18.14
CA ARG A 353 1.10 -14.34 17.43
C ARG A 353 2.36 -14.15 18.26
N THR A 354 3.24 -15.14 18.30
CA THR A 354 4.53 -15.06 19.00
C THR A 354 5.69 -14.70 18.06
N THR A 355 5.53 -14.91 16.74
CA THR A 355 6.56 -14.68 15.72
C THR A 355 5.94 -14.07 14.46
N GLY A 356 6.79 -13.46 13.63
CA GLY A 356 6.41 -12.86 12.34
C GLY A 356 5.64 -11.54 12.46
N PRO A 357 5.13 -11.02 11.33
CA PRO A 357 4.36 -9.78 11.29
C PRO A 357 3.11 -9.84 12.18
N GLY A 358 2.92 -8.80 13.00
CA GLY A 358 1.83 -8.73 13.97
C GLY A 358 2.05 -9.56 15.23
N CYS A 359 3.31 -9.87 15.58
CA CYS A 359 3.66 -10.45 16.86
C CYS A 359 3.14 -9.62 18.04
N TRP A 360 2.80 -10.31 19.13
CA TRP A 360 2.34 -9.68 20.37
C TRP A 360 3.40 -8.71 20.87
N ARG A 361 3.04 -7.42 20.91
CA ARG A 361 3.97 -6.33 21.26
C ARG A 361 3.77 -5.77 22.67
N ASP A 362 2.69 -6.17 23.33
CA ASP A 362 2.37 -5.73 24.69
C ASP A 362 3.29 -6.41 25.73
N GLN A 363 3.53 -5.73 26.85
CA GLN A 363 4.36 -6.24 27.95
C GLN A 363 3.66 -7.38 28.71
N LEU A 364 2.33 -7.30 28.85
CA LEU A 364 1.55 -8.34 29.51
C LEU A 364 1.00 -9.30 28.46
N PRO A 365 1.12 -10.63 28.63
CA PRO A 365 0.41 -11.57 27.78
C PRO A 365 -1.12 -11.40 27.96
N PRO A 366 -1.94 -11.78 26.95
CA PRO A 366 -3.39 -11.60 26.99
C PRO A 366 -4.07 -12.06 28.30
N SER A 367 -3.68 -13.20 28.85
CA SER A 367 -4.23 -13.76 30.09
C SER A 367 -4.00 -12.86 31.30
N ARG A 368 -2.79 -12.29 31.43
CA ARG A 368 -2.44 -11.33 32.50
C ARG A 368 -3.06 -9.96 32.26
N ALA A 369 -3.19 -9.54 31.01
CA ALA A 369 -3.91 -8.32 30.66
C ALA A 369 -5.38 -8.41 31.04
N LEU A 370 -6.02 -9.57 30.85
CA LEU A 370 -7.41 -9.84 31.27
C LEU A 370 -7.54 -9.84 32.80
N GLU A 371 -6.61 -10.48 33.51
CA GLU A 371 -6.58 -10.45 34.99
C GLU A 371 -6.44 -9.02 35.53
N HIS A 372 -5.54 -8.23 34.93
CA HIS A 372 -5.37 -6.82 35.28
C HIS A 372 -6.63 -5.99 34.99
N PHE A 373 -7.27 -6.20 33.83
CA PHE A 373 -8.53 -5.56 33.47
C PHE A 373 -9.66 -5.89 34.45
N ALA A 374 -9.75 -7.15 34.88
CA ALA A 374 -10.72 -7.58 35.88
C ALA A 374 -10.54 -6.81 37.19
N ARG A 375 -9.31 -6.78 37.69
CA ARG A 375 -8.93 -6.11 38.94
C ARG A 375 -9.27 -4.62 38.92
N THR A 376 -8.89 -3.89 37.87
CA THR A 376 -9.12 -2.44 37.78
C THR A 376 -10.60 -2.05 37.67
N ARG A 377 -11.48 -3.01 37.33
CA ARG A 377 -12.93 -2.84 37.32
C ARG A 377 -13.63 -3.46 38.54
N GLY A 378 -12.88 -3.99 39.51
CA GLY A 378 -13.45 -4.68 40.66
C GLY A 378 -14.21 -5.95 40.30
N LEU A 379 -13.84 -6.60 39.18
CA LEU A 379 -14.43 -7.86 38.73
C LEU A 379 -13.63 -9.06 39.28
N PRO A 380 -14.29 -10.22 39.47
CA PRO A 380 -13.59 -11.47 39.79
C PRO A 380 -12.52 -11.81 38.76
N ALA A 381 -11.43 -12.42 39.20
CA ALA A 381 -10.35 -12.85 38.31
C ALA A 381 -10.85 -13.93 37.32
N PRO A 382 -10.35 -13.94 36.07
CA PRO A 382 -10.74 -14.95 35.09
C PRO A 382 -10.25 -16.35 35.49
N GLU A 383 -11.16 -17.32 35.49
CA GLU A 383 -10.87 -18.70 35.86
C GLU A 383 -10.71 -19.56 34.60
N PHE A 384 -9.49 -20.03 34.35
CA PHE A 384 -9.17 -20.88 33.20
C PHE A 384 -9.17 -22.36 33.61
N ASN A 385 -9.63 -23.25 32.72
CA ASN A 385 -9.43 -24.69 32.90
C ASN A 385 -7.95 -25.09 32.71
N ALA A 386 -7.61 -26.33 33.09
CA ALA A 386 -6.24 -26.85 33.02
C ALA A 386 -5.66 -26.81 31.59
N GLU A 387 -6.50 -27.02 30.57
CA GLU A 387 -6.11 -27.04 29.16
C GLU A 387 -6.06 -25.63 28.53
N GLY A 388 -6.59 -24.59 29.21
CA GLY A 388 -6.68 -23.22 28.68
C GLY A 388 -7.65 -23.06 27.50
N THR A 389 -8.59 -23.99 27.32
CA THR A 389 -9.60 -24.00 26.26
C THR A 389 -10.95 -23.41 26.70
N ALA A 390 -11.13 -23.17 28.00
CA ALA A 390 -12.30 -22.53 28.58
C ALA A 390 -11.88 -21.46 29.59
N VAL A 391 -12.63 -20.36 29.65
CA VAL A 391 -12.47 -19.31 30.67
C VAL A 391 -13.83 -18.83 31.15
N THR A 392 -14.00 -18.75 32.46
CA THR A 392 -15.14 -18.09 33.10
C THR A 392 -14.74 -16.68 33.50
N PHE A 393 -15.51 -15.70 33.04
CA PHE A 393 -15.27 -14.28 33.30
C PHE A 393 -16.61 -13.54 33.48
N GLY A 394 -16.82 -12.97 34.67
CA GLY A 394 -18.14 -12.51 35.10
C GLY A 394 -19.12 -13.67 35.14
N ASP A 395 -20.33 -13.47 34.60
CA ASP A 395 -21.38 -14.50 34.55
C ASP A 395 -21.33 -15.34 33.26
N GLN A 396 -20.26 -15.22 32.47
CA GLN A 396 -20.14 -15.86 31.16
C GLN A 396 -18.96 -16.83 31.10
N THR A 397 -19.16 -17.95 30.40
CA THR A 397 -18.11 -18.92 30.09
C THR A 397 -17.84 -18.92 28.59
N PHE A 398 -16.58 -18.76 28.23
CA PHE A 398 -16.11 -18.70 26.85
C PHE A 398 -15.33 -19.97 26.53
N LEU A 399 -15.62 -20.59 25.39
CA LEU A 399 -14.95 -21.80 24.91
C LEU A 399 -14.17 -21.52 23.65
N LEU A 400 -12.92 -21.98 23.57
CA LEU A 400 -12.07 -21.80 22.40
C LEU A 400 -12.68 -22.43 21.13
N SER A 401 -13.43 -23.52 21.26
CA SER A 401 -14.14 -24.19 20.15
C SER A 401 -15.27 -23.35 19.55
N HIS A 402 -15.81 -22.38 20.27
CA HIS A 402 -16.77 -21.43 19.72
C HIS A 402 -16.11 -20.44 18.76
N PHE A 403 -14.77 -20.35 18.79
CA PHE A 403 -14.00 -19.36 18.06
C PHE A 403 -13.14 -20.00 16.98
N GLY A 404 -12.48 -21.12 17.28
CA GLY A 404 -11.76 -21.95 16.32
C GLY A 404 -12.62 -23.13 15.89
N GLY A 405 -13.03 -23.17 14.63
CA GLY A 405 -13.73 -24.32 14.07
C GLY A 405 -12.89 -25.60 14.12
N TRP A 406 -12.96 -26.34 15.23
CA TRP A 406 -12.78 -27.79 15.23
C TRP A 406 -13.55 -28.44 16.39
N GLY A 407 -14.54 -29.26 16.02
CA GLY A 407 -15.25 -30.17 16.89
C GLY A 407 -15.84 -31.32 16.06
N SER A 408 -15.05 -32.39 15.95
CA SER A 408 -15.43 -33.80 15.79
C SER A 408 -16.75 -34.16 15.07
N GLY A 409 -16.60 -34.93 13.99
CA GLY A 409 -17.32 -36.20 13.82
C GLY A 409 -18.81 -36.11 13.48
N TRP A 410 -19.14 -36.63 12.30
CA TRP A 410 -20.43 -37.23 12.05
C TRP A 410 -20.76 -38.23 13.17
N GLY A 411 -21.75 -37.92 14.00
CA GLY A 411 -22.24 -38.77 15.09
C GLY A 411 -23.26 -38.00 15.93
N GLY A 412 -24.54 -38.35 15.80
CA GLY A 412 -25.66 -37.53 16.21
C GLY A 412 -25.86 -37.37 17.73
N SER A 413 -26.50 -36.27 18.11
CA SER A 413 -27.81 -36.27 18.77
C SER A 413 -28.30 -34.83 18.87
N GLU A 414 -29.57 -34.62 18.53
CA GLU A 414 -30.29 -33.36 18.71
C GLU A 414 -30.29 -32.96 20.21
N GLY A 415 -29.98 -31.70 20.51
CA GLY A 415 -30.17 -31.15 21.86
C GLY A 415 -29.31 -29.93 22.20
N GLY A 416 -29.90 -28.73 22.05
CA GLY A 416 -29.73 -27.59 22.98
C GLY A 416 -28.37 -26.88 23.04
N ALA A 417 -28.22 -25.81 22.25
CA ALA A 417 -27.60 -24.55 22.68
C ALA A 417 -28.00 -23.45 21.69
N GLU A 418 -28.90 -22.57 22.12
CA GLU A 418 -29.23 -21.36 21.37
C GLU A 418 -27.95 -20.53 21.18
N SER A 419 -27.51 -20.41 19.94
CA SER A 419 -26.39 -19.57 19.57
C SER A 419 -26.69 -18.10 19.92
N CYS A 420 -25.87 -17.49 20.78
CA CYS A 420 -26.00 -16.07 21.16
C CYS A 420 -26.07 -15.13 19.93
N PRO A 421 -27.18 -14.40 19.73
CA PRO A 421 -27.39 -13.51 18.57
C PRO A 421 -26.45 -12.28 18.54
N ALA A 422 -25.84 -11.93 19.68
CA ALA A 422 -24.93 -10.79 19.80
C ALA A 422 -23.64 -10.93 18.97
N MET A 423 -23.27 -12.16 18.57
CA MET A 423 -21.94 -12.48 18.08
C MET A 423 -21.75 -12.29 16.57
N ARG A 424 -22.84 -12.18 15.78
CA ARG A 424 -22.75 -11.82 14.34
C ARG A 424 -22.39 -10.36 14.09
N ARG A 425 -22.54 -9.47 15.09
CA ARG A 425 -22.31 -8.01 14.93
C ARG A 425 -20.82 -7.62 14.85
N LEU A 426 -19.91 -8.46 15.35
CA LEU A 426 -18.47 -8.14 15.43
C LEU A 426 -17.63 -8.77 14.30
N GLY A 427 -18.16 -9.70 13.50
CA GLY A 427 -17.41 -10.31 12.39
C GLY A 427 -16.16 -11.12 12.79
N LEU A 428 -16.03 -11.50 14.07
CA LEU A 428 -14.84 -12.10 14.69
C LEU A 428 -14.76 -13.64 14.63
N ALA A 429 -15.64 -14.32 13.89
CA ALA A 429 -15.59 -15.78 13.81
C ALA A 429 -14.37 -16.24 12.98
N GLU A 430 -13.48 -17.08 13.54
CA GLU A 430 -12.45 -17.79 12.76
C GLU A 430 -13.15 -18.84 11.88
N SER A 431 -13.72 -18.41 10.77
CA SER A 431 -14.35 -19.31 9.80
C SER A 431 -13.28 -19.91 8.89
N GLY A 432 -12.74 -21.06 9.29
CA GLY A 432 -11.85 -21.90 8.48
C GLY A 432 -10.63 -22.43 9.24
N PRO A 433 -9.90 -23.41 8.68
CA PRO A 433 -8.73 -23.99 9.32
C PRO A 433 -7.67 -22.92 9.60
N PRO A 434 -6.89 -23.03 10.70
CA PRO A 434 -5.76 -22.14 10.94
C PRO A 434 -4.73 -22.38 9.83
N THR A 435 -4.67 -21.45 8.88
CA THR A 435 -3.69 -21.46 7.78
C THR A 435 -2.29 -21.03 8.24
N HIS A 436 -2.09 -20.75 9.53
CA HIS A 436 -0.83 -20.23 10.05
C HIS A 436 -0.07 -21.31 10.82
N ARG A 437 1.21 -21.50 10.45
CA ARG A 437 2.11 -22.55 10.95
C ARG A 437 2.24 -22.65 12.48
N HIS A 438 1.91 -21.61 13.26
CA HIS A 438 1.99 -21.62 14.73
C HIS A 438 0.89 -20.77 15.41
N PRO A 439 -0.33 -21.28 15.64
CA PRO A 439 -1.27 -20.60 16.53
C PRO A 439 -0.66 -20.56 17.94
N GLY A 440 -0.57 -19.38 18.55
CA GLY A 440 -0.04 -19.24 19.92
C GLY A 440 -0.86 -20.05 20.94
N VAL A 441 -0.40 -20.12 22.19
CA VAL A 441 -0.98 -20.98 23.23
C VAL A 441 -2.50 -20.76 23.36
N PRO A 442 -3.34 -21.83 23.41
CA PRO A 442 -4.81 -21.75 23.52
C PRO A 442 -5.32 -20.74 24.53
N ARG A 443 -4.74 -20.75 25.73
CA ARG A 443 -5.06 -19.84 26.84
C ARG A 443 -4.97 -18.37 26.45
N GLU A 444 -3.90 -17.99 25.75
CA GLU A 444 -3.65 -16.60 25.37
C GLU A 444 -4.56 -16.15 24.23
N ARG A 445 -4.85 -17.05 23.29
CA ARG A 445 -5.82 -16.80 22.21
C ARG A 445 -7.21 -16.57 22.78
N LEU A 446 -7.64 -17.41 23.73
CA LEU A 446 -8.94 -17.28 24.38
C LEU A 446 -9.02 -16.00 25.22
N ALA A 447 -7.98 -15.67 25.98
CA ALA A 447 -7.93 -14.44 26.75
C ALA A 447 -7.99 -13.18 25.87
N LEU A 448 -7.28 -13.16 24.74
CA LEU A 448 -7.37 -12.07 23.77
C LEU A 448 -8.79 -11.92 23.20
N HIS A 449 -9.47 -13.03 22.95
CA HIS A 449 -10.86 -13.01 22.51
C HIS A 449 -11.79 -12.35 23.54
N VAL A 450 -11.65 -12.70 24.82
CA VAL A 450 -12.44 -12.06 25.90
C VAL A 450 -12.12 -10.57 26.00
N LEU A 451 -10.86 -10.17 25.88
CA LEU A 451 -10.46 -8.76 25.87
C LEU A 451 -11.13 -7.96 24.73
N HIS A 452 -11.29 -8.55 23.54
CA HIS A 452 -12.04 -7.92 22.44
C HIS A 452 -13.54 -7.77 22.76
N ALA A 453 -14.13 -8.74 23.48
CA ALA A 453 -15.52 -8.63 23.94
C ALA A 453 -15.72 -7.51 24.99
N CYS A 454 -14.65 -7.07 25.65
CA CYS A 454 -14.67 -5.97 26.62
C CYS A 454 -14.64 -4.56 25.98
N HIS A 455 -14.76 -4.43 24.64
CA HIS A 455 -14.80 -3.15 23.92
C HIS A 455 -13.58 -2.25 24.17
N LEU A 456 -12.41 -2.88 24.35
CA LEU A 456 -11.13 -2.21 24.49
C LEU A 456 -10.62 -1.68 23.14
N VAL A 457 -9.65 -0.76 23.18
CA VAL A 457 -9.04 -0.20 21.98
C VAL A 457 -8.36 -1.33 21.16
N PRO A 458 -8.84 -1.61 19.94
CA PRO A 458 -8.18 -2.58 19.07
C PRO A 458 -6.89 -1.98 18.49
N GLU A 459 -6.11 -2.82 17.82
CA GLU A 459 -5.03 -2.36 16.96
C GLU A 459 -5.60 -1.42 15.90
N HIS A 460 -5.04 -0.22 15.84
CA HIS A 460 -5.64 0.87 15.12
C HIS A 460 -4.62 1.79 14.47
N LEU A 461 -5.14 2.60 13.55
CA LEU A 461 -4.51 3.80 13.03
C LEU A 461 -5.48 4.95 13.25
N GLU A 462 -5.04 6.03 13.87
CA GLU A 462 -5.85 7.24 14.05
C GLU A 462 -5.42 8.32 13.05
N THR A 463 -6.37 9.15 12.64
CA THR A 463 -6.13 10.28 11.75
C THR A 463 -6.28 11.55 12.56
N ARG A 464 -5.18 12.28 12.77
CA ARG A 464 -5.16 13.49 13.59
C ARG A 464 -5.08 14.73 12.70
N THR A 465 -5.88 15.74 13.02
CA THR A 465 -5.82 17.03 12.32
C THR A 465 -4.65 17.85 12.82
N LEU A 466 -3.95 18.51 11.90
CA LEU A 466 -2.84 19.42 12.20
C LEU A 466 -3.34 20.86 12.27
N TYR A 467 -2.85 21.61 13.27
CA TYR A 467 -3.17 23.02 13.44
C TYR A 467 -1.91 23.85 13.55
N ASN A 468 -1.97 25.12 13.17
CA ASN A 468 -0.84 26.05 13.26
C ASN A 468 -1.22 27.25 14.13
N SER A 469 -0.32 27.67 15.04
CA SER A 469 -0.56 28.81 15.93
C SER A 469 -0.75 30.13 15.18
N THR A 470 -0.21 30.24 13.97
CA THR A 470 -0.37 31.44 13.11
C THR A 470 -1.76 31.55 12.48
N GLN A 471 -2.47 30.43 12.35
CA GLN A 471 -3.83 30.33 11.78
C GLN A 471 -4.72 29.49 12.70
N PRO A 472 -5.09 30.00 13.88
CA PRO A 472 -5.85 29.25 14.86
C PRO A 472 -7.21 28.82 14.29
N GLY A 473 -7.55 27.55 14.49
CA GLY A 473 -8.83 26.96 14.05
C GLY A 473 -8.88 26.51 12.58
N LEU A 474 -7.86 26.80 11.77
CA LEU A 474 -7.79 26.29 10.39
C LEU A 474 -6.97 25.00 10.31
N GLU A 475 -7.55 23.96 9.71
CA GLU A 475 -6.88 22.68 9.48
C GLU A 475 -5.72 22.84 8.49
N GLN A 476 -4.55 22.29 8.81
CA GLN A 476 -3.32 22.33 7.99
C GLN A 476 -2.97 20.93 7.45
N GLY A 477 -4.01 20.18 7.09
CA GLY A 477 -3.92 18.78 6.69
C GLY A 477 -3.98 17.81 7.85
N LYS A 478 -3.75 16.52 7.56
CA LYS A 478 -4.00 15.41 8.49
C LYS A 478 -2.83 14.44 8.49
N VAL A 479 -2.55 13.86 9.65
CA VAL A 479 -1.52 12.82 9.84
C VAL A 479 -2.15 11.52 10.30
N GLN A 480 -1.77 10.41 9.68
CA GLN A 480 -2.14 9.07 10.10
C GLN A 480 -1.02 8.45 10.93
N MET A 481 -1.34 8.11 12.18
CA MET A 481 -0.36 7.64 13.16
C MET A 481 -1.02 6.80 14.26
N TRP A 482 -0.21 6.20 15.13
CA TRP A 482 -0.65 5.71 16.44
C TRP A 482 0.51 5.76 17.44
N VAL A 483 0.18 5.57 18.72
CA VAL A 483 1.14 5.61 19.82
C VAL A 483 0.95 4.40 20.71
N ASP A 484 2.05 3.72 21.05
CA ASP A 484 2.08 2.72 22.11
C ASP A 484 2.89 3.27 23.32
N ILE A 485 2.41 3.04 24.54
CA ILE A 485 3.00 3.52 25.81
C ILE A 485 3.27 2.31 26.70
N PHE A 486 4.54 2.14 27.10
CA PHE A 486 5.02 0.98 27.85
C PHE A 486 5.62 1.40 29.19
N PRO A 487 4.94 1.17 30.31
CA PRO A 487 5.44 1.50 31.63
C PRO A 487 6.63 0.61 32.03
N ALA A 488 7.73 1.21 32.50
CA ALA A 488 8.95 0.47 32.84
C ALA A 488 8.76 -0.55 33.98
N SER A 489 7.72 -0.41 34.81
CA SER A 489 7.44 -1.34 35.90
C SER A 489 6.95 -2.71 35.44
N LEU A 490 6.45 -2.82 34.21
CA LEU A 490 5.88 -4.06 33.65
C LEU A 490 6.93 -4.89 32.91
N GLY A 491 8.20 -4.45 32.85
CA GLY A 491 9.29 -5.13 32.15
C GLY A 491 9.58 -4.53 30.77
N PRO A 492 10.39 -5.20 29.93
CA PRO A 492 10.65 -4.73 28.56
C PRO A 492 9.42 -4.96 27.66
N PRO A 493 9.10 -4.04 26.74
CA PRO A 493 8.04 -4.25 25.75
C PRO A 493 8.47 -5.25 24.65
N GLY A 494 7.49 -5.79 23.93
CA GLY A 494 7.74 -6.63 22.77
C GLY A 494 8.42 -5.86 21.62
N PRO A 495 8.79 -6.53 20.53
CA PRO A 495 9.43 -5.89 19.39
C PRO A 495 8.51 -4.83 18.74
N PRO A 496 9.08 -3.76 18.16
CA PRO A 496 8.30 -2.77 17.44
C PRO A 496 7.70 -3.34 16.15
N VAL A 497 6.59 -2.75 15.70
CA VAL A 497 6.02 -3.03 14.37
C VAL A 497 6.90 -2.39 13.29
N ASP A 498 7.34 -3.15 12.30
CA ASP A 498 8.04 -2.59 11.14
C ASP A 498 7.02 -1.97 10.18
N ILE A 499 7.12 -0.65 9.99
CA ILE A 499 6.33 0.13 9.05
C ILE A 499 7.19 0.86 8.02
N THR A 500 8.46 0.46 7.89
CA THR A 500 9.36 1.05 6.90
C THR A 500 8.75 0.87 5.50
N PRO A 501 8.57 1.93 4.70
CA PRO A 501 8.04 1.78 3.37
C PRO A 501 8.98 0.95 2.50
N HIS A 502 8.41 0.12 1.62
CA HIS A 502 9.19 -0.63 0.65
C HIS A 502 9.99 0.32 -0.23
N LYS A 503 11.28 0.04 -0.37
CA LYS A 503 12.13 0.77 -1.32
C LYS A 503 11.94 0.18 -2.72
N PRO A 504 11.90 1.01 -3.77
CA PRO A 504 11.93 0.53 -5.14
C PRO A 504 13.15 -0.37 -5.36
N GLN A 505 12.95 -1.52 -5.97
CA GLN A 505 14.01 -2.45 -6.31
C GLN A 505 14.36 -2.30 -7.80
N ARG A 506 15.64 -2.39 -8.13
CA ARG A 506 16.10 -2.35 -9.53
C ARG A 506 15.88 -3.71 -10.19
N TYR A 507 15.25 -3.68 -11.36
CA TYR A 507 15.03 -4.82 -12.23
C TYR A 507 15.64 -4.60 -13.61
N GLU A 508 15.96 -5.70 -14.28
CA GLU A 508 16.36 -5.74 -15.68
C GLU A 508 15.38 -6.61 -16.47
N LEU A 509 14.68 -6.01 -17.43
CA LEU A 509 13.86 -6.74 -18.39
C LEU A 509 14.68 -7.02 -19.65
N ARG A 510 14.83 -8.30 -19.96
CA ARG A 510 15.41 -8.79 -21.20
C ARG A 510 14.28 -9.24 -22.12
N CYS A 511 14.18 -8.60 -23.28
CA CYS A 511 13.22 -8.96 -24.32
C CYS A 511 13.98 -9.39 -25.57
N VAL A 512 13.92 -10.67 -25.93
CA VAL A 512 14.50 -11.17 -27.18
C VAL A 512 13.43 -11.21 -28.25
N VAL A 513 13.63 -10.44 -29.31
CA VAL A 513 12.83 -10.49 -30.54
C VAL A 513 13.43 -11.56 -31.44
N TRP A 514 12.69 -12.67 -31.60
CA TRP A 514 13.11 -13.77 -32.45
C TRP A 514 12.69 -13.52 -33.89
N ASN A 515 11.38 -13.47 -34.12
CA ASN A 515 10.79 -13.46 -35.45
C ASN A 515 9.52 -12.58 -35.53
N THR A 516 9.17 -12.18 -36.75
CA THR A 516 7.85 -11.64 -37.11
C THR A 516 7.14 -12.58 -38.07
N ARG A 517 5.80 -12.59 -38.06
CA ARG A 517 4.94 -13.33 -39.01
C ARG A 517 3.73 -12.51 -39.38
N ASP A 518 3.22 -12.72 -40.59
CA ASP A 518 1.97 -12.13 -41.10
C ASP A 518 1.94 -10.59 -40.97
N VAL A 519 3.09 -9.93 -41.08
CA VAL A 519 3.19 -8.47 -41.04
C VAL A 519 2.67 -7.87 -42.34
N ASP A 520 1.86 -6.82 -42.25
CA ASP A 520 1.30 -6.13 -43.41
C ASP A 520 2.41 -5.56 -44.30
N LEU A 521 2.38 -5.89 -45.60
CA LEU A 521 3.39 -5.48 -46.57
C LEU A 521 3.02 -4.12 -47.21
N LYS A 522 3.87 -3.11 -47.16
CA LYS A 522 3.58 -1.77 -47.71
C LYS A 522 4.26 -1.49 -49.05
N ASP A 523 5.49 -1.95 -49.22
CA ASP A 523 6.29 -1.71 -50.41
C ASP A 523 5.91 -2.58 -51.61
N THR A 524 6.26 -2.13 -52.82
CA THR A 524 6.10 -2.90 -54.07
C THR A 524 7.38 -2.92 -54.89
N ASN A 525 7.87 -4.12 -55.18
CA ASN A 525 9.04 -4.34 -56.03
C ASN A 525 8.87 -3.79 -57.45
N LEU A 526 10.01 -3.62 -58.15
CA LEU A 526 10.06 -3.35 -59.60
C LEU A 526 9.33 -4.39 -60.48
N VAL A 527 8.99 -5.56 -59.91
CA VAL A 527 8.26 -6.67 -60.55
C VAL A 527 6.77 -6.68 -60.15
N GLY A 528 6.30 -5.70 -59.36
CA GLY A 528 4.92 -5.58 -58.91
C GLY A 528 4.53 -6.46 -57.72
N GLN A 529 5.49 -7.13 -57.06
CA GLN A 529 5.24 -7.94 -55.87
C GLN A 529 5.35 -7.10 -54.59
N ARG A 530 4.41 -7.27 -53.65
CA ARG A 530 4.45 -6.57 -52.36
C ARG A 530 5.58 -7.10 -51.46
N MET A 531 6.23 -6.23 -50.71
CA MET A 531 7.24 -6.57 -49.71
C MET A 531 7.35 -5.50 -48.61
N SER A 532 8.17 -5.74 -47.58
CA SER A 532 8.55 -4.72 -46.58
C SER A 532 9.97 -5.00 -46.02
N ASP A 533 10.68 -3.93 -45.69
CA ASP A 533 11.98 -3.90 -45.01
C ASP A 533 11.76 -3.76 -43.48
N ILE A 534 11.37 -4.85 -42.83
CA ILE A 534 10.84 -4.86 -41.45
C ILE A 534 11.94 -4.63 -40.40
N TYR A 535 11.68 -3.76 -39.43
CA TYR A 535 12.42 -3.68 -38.17
C TYR A 535 11.50 -3.43 -36.98
N VAL A 536 11.99 -3.74 -35.77
CA VAL A 536 11.21 -3.60 -34.53
C VAL A 536 11.90 -2.60 -33.61
N THR A 537 11.12 -1.71 -32.99
CA THR A 537 11.57 -0.79 -31.94
C THR A 537 10.86 -1.10 -30.64
N GLY A 538 11.54 -0.88 -29.50
CA GLY A 538 10.98 -1.22 -28.20
C GLY A 538 11.45 -0.32 -27.07
N TRP A 539 10.57 -0.02 -26.12
CA TRP A 539 10.88 0.70 -24.88
C TRP A 539 9.87 0.36 -23.76
N LEU A 540 10.23 0.70 -22.52
CA LEU A 540 9.30 0.71 -21.39
C LEU A 540 8.65 2.09 -21.28
N ASP A 541 7.36 2.13 -20.99
CA ASP A 541 6.58 3.37 -20.81
C ASP A 541 7.22 4.28 -19.75
N GLY A 542 7.37 5.57 -20.07
CA GLY A 542 8.10 6.56 -19.27
C GLY A 542 9.64 6.51 -19.36
N LEU A 543 10.21 5.49 -20.02
CA LEU A 543 11.65 5.32 -20.28
C LEU A 543 11.98 5.43 -21.78
N GLU A 544 11.39 6.39 -22.49
CA GLU A 544 11.58 6.55 -23.94
C GLU A 544 13.04 6.81 -24.33
N LYS A 545 13.84 7.37 -23.40
CA LYS A 545 15.29 7.54 -23.59
C LYS A 545 16.04 6.22 -23.73
N GLN A 546 15.50 5.11 -23.22
CA GLN A 546 16.07 3.77 -23.37
C GLN A 546 15.54 3.03 -24.62
N LYS A 547 14.85 3.73 -25.54
CA LYS A 547 14.33 3.14 -26.78
C LYS A 547 15.43 2.45 -27.58
N GLN A 548 15.17 1.21 -27.95
CA GLN A 548 16.08 0.34 -28.71
C GLN A 548 15.43 -0.08 -30.03
N ARG A 549 16.25 -0.44 -31.01
CA ARG A 549 15.79 -0.96 -32.32
C ARG A 549 16.59 -2.19 -32.73
N THR A 550 15.94 -3.11 -33.43
CA THR A 550 16.61 -4.25 -34.06
C THR A 550 17.40 -3.81 -35.30
N ASP A 551 18.13 -4.74 -35.91
CA ASP A 551 18.55 -4.60 -37.29
C ASP A 551 17.37 -4.81 -38.26
N ILE A 552 17.56 -4.43 -39.53
CA ILE A 552 16.52 -4.48 -40.56
C ILE A 552 16.53 -5.84 -41.26
N HIS A 553 15.35 -6.43 -41.44
CA HIS A 553 15.12 -7.57 -42.33
C HIS A 553 14.64 -7.07 -43.69
N TYR A 554 15.53 -7.06 -44.68
CA TYR A 554 15.21 -6.55 -46.00
C TYR A 554 14.34 -7.52 -46.82
N ARG A 555 13.38 -6.96 -47.56
CA ARG A 555 12.60 -7.61 -48.63
C ARG A 555 11.67 -8.73 -48.21
N SER A 556 11.09 -8.67 -47.00
CA SER A 556 10.13 -9.68 -46.55
C SER A 556 8.97 -9.83 -47.54
N LEU A 557 8.75 -11.04 -48.06
CA LEU A 557 7.73 -11.33 -49.09
C LEU A 557 6.41 -11.84 -48.50
N GLN A 558 6.45 -12.38 -47.28
CA GLN A 558 5.29 -12.96 -46.59
C GLN A 558 5.02 -12.29 -45.23
N GLY A 559 5.69 -11.17 -44.94
CA GLY A 559 5.62 -10.51 -43.63
C GLY A 559 6.42 -11.27 -42.56
N ASP A 560 7.30 -12.19 -42.97
CA ASP A 560 8.22 -12.93 -42.14
C ASP A 560 9.54 -12.16 -41.94
N GLY A 561 10.01 -12.10 -40.70
CA GLY A 561 11.26 -11.44 -40.33
C GLY A 561 11.98 -12.24 -39.26
N ALA A 562 13.31 -12.19 -39.29
CA ALA A 562 14.18 -12.94 -38.37
C ALA A 562 15.31 -12.04 -37.84
N PHE A 563 15.39 -11.92 -36.52
CA PHE A 563 16.21 -10.90 -35.84
C PHE A 563 17.22 -11.49 -34.86
N ASN A 564 16.79 -12.43 -33.99
CA ASN A 564 17.57 -12.93 -32.86
C ASN A 564 18.23 -11.77 -32.06
N TRP A 565 17.41 -10.80 -31.64
CA TRP A 565 17.89 -9.53 -31.10
C TRP A 565 17.40 -9.28 -29.68
N ARG A 566 18.30 -8.99 -28.74
CA ARG A 566 17.97 -8.71 -27.34
C ARG A 566 17.84 -7.22 -27.05
N PHE A 567 16.73 -6.81 -26.47
CA PHE A 567 16.58 -5.56 -25.76
C PHE A 567 16.85 -5.76 -24.27
N VAL A 568 17.57 -4.83 -23.67
CA VAL A 568 17.88 -4.83 -22.22
C VAL A 568 17.41 -3.50 -21.65
N PHE A 569 16.45 -3.54 -20.73
CA PHE A 569 15.89 -2.37 -20.07
C PHE A 569 16.11 -2.43 -18.57
N SER A 570 16.66 -1.39 -17.98
CA SER A 570 16.87 -1.29 -16.53
C SER A 570 15.89 -0.26 -15.96
N PHE A 571 15.16 -0.64 -14.91
CA PHE A 571 14.13 0.20 -14.29
C PHE A 571 13.98 -0.11 -12.80
N GLU A 572 13.38 0.81 -12.05
CA GLU A 572 13.03 0.59 -10.64
C GLU A 572 11.55 0.22 -10.53
N TYR A 573 11.24 -0.73 -9.66
CA TYR A 573 9.89 -1.26 -9.47
C TYR A 573 9.56 -1.36 -7.98
N LEU A 574 8.37 -0.90 -7.63
CA LEU A 574 7.82 -0.97 -6.28
C LEU A 574 6.75 -2.05 -6.23
N ALA A 575 7.10 -3.24 -5.75
CA ALA A 575 6.22 -4.42 -5.77
C ALA A 575 4.91 -4.22 -5.00
N ALA A 576 4.92 -3.44 -3.92
CA ALA A 576 3.72 -3.14 -3.11
C ALA A 576 2.67 -2.32 -3.88
N GLU A 577 3.10 -1.42 -4.76
CA GLU A 577 2.19 -0.62 -5.59
C GLU A 577 2.02 -1.19 -7.01
N GLN A 578 2.85 -2.15 -7.39
CA GLN A 578 2.96 -2.71 -8.74
C GLN A 578 3.30 -1.66 -9.82
N LEU A 579 4.06 -0.62 -9.46
CA LEU A 579 4.42 0.48 -10.37
C LEU A 579 5.94 0.59 -10.55
N CYS A 580 6.35 1.03 -11.74
CA CYS A 580 7.71 1.50 -11.99
C CYS A 580 7.90 2.89 -11.40
N VAL A 581 9.11 3.14 -10.90
CA VAL A 581 9.53 4.39 -10.28
C VAL A 581 10.58 5.02 -11.19
N LEU A 582 10.27 6.20 -11.74
CA LEU A 582 11.10 6.86 -12.73
C LEU A 582 11.59 8.21 -12.21
N PRO A 583 12.91 8.46 -12.16
CA PRO A 583 13.42 9.78 -11.85
C PRO A 583 13.14 10.73 -13.02
N GLN A 584 12.29 11.72 -12.79
CA GLN A 584 12.00 12.78 -13.73
C GLN A 584 13.00 13.92 -13.50
N LYS A 585 14.06 13.95 -14.32
CA LYS A 585 14.81 15.20 -14.50
C LYS A 585 13.88 16.20 -15.17
N ALA A 586 13.66 17.34 -14.53
CA ALA A 586 12.80 18.44 -14.98
C ALA A 586 12.82 18.54 -16.51
N ARG A 587 11.73 18.07 -17.13
CA ARG A 587 11.58 18.03 -18.58
C ARG A 587 11.62 19.48 -19.04
N GLY A 588 12.63 19.84 -19.82
CA GLY A 588 12.87 21.21 -20.27
C GLY A 588 11.61 21.84 -20.85
N THR A 589 11.11 22.84 -20.16
CA THR A 589 10.26 23.87 -20.73
C THR A 589 11.19 25.03 -21.09
N LEU A 590 11.25 25.35 -22.38
CA LEU A 590 11.90 26.56 -22.88
C LEU A 590 11.27 27.79 -22.20
N GLY A 591 12.05 28.49 -21.38
CA GLY A 591 11.65 29.73 -20.72
C GLY A 591 12.63 30.07 -19.61
N TRP A 592 13.39 31.15 -19.78
CA TRP A 592 14.32 31.65 -18.77
C TRP A 592 13.58 31.99 -17.47
N GLY A 593 13.89 31.27 -16.37
CA GLY A 593 13.46 31.63 -15.02
C GLY A 593 13.13 30.43 -14.12
N GLU A 594 13.89 30.31 -13.02
CA GLU A 594 13.48 29.70 -11.73
C GLU A 594 13.57 28.19 -11.45
N HIS A 595 14.32 27.36 -12.20
CA HIS A 595 14.55 25.95 -11.80
C HIS A 595 16.03 25.51 -11.86
N PHE A 596 16.95 26.25 -11.22
CA PHE A 596 18.37 25.85 -11.09
C PHE A 596 18.72 25.27 -9.70
N TRP A 597 17.80 25.30 -8.72
CA TRP A 597 18.10 24.94 -7.32
C TRP A 597 17.26 23.82 -6.72
N SER A 598 16.33 23.20 -7.46
CA SER A 598 15.69 21.96 -7.00
C SER A 598 16.68 20.81 -7.22
N LEU A 599 17.42 20.46 -6.18
CA LEU A 599 18.32 19.29 -6.14
C LEU A 599 17.54 17.96 -6.22
N ASP A 600 16.23 18.00 -5.95
CA ASP A 600 15.39 16.82 -5.81
C ASP A 600 14.75 16.39 -7.14
N GLU A 601 15.06 15.17 -7.57
CA GLU A 601 14.46 14.54 -8.75
C GLU A 601 12.99 14.20 -8.45
N THR A 602 12.04 14.76 -9.19
CA THR A 602 10.63 14.38 -9.03
C THR A 602 10.46 12.92 -9.47
N VAL A 603 9.71 12.15 -8.70
CA VAL A 603 9.54 10.71 -8.95
C VAL A 603 8.20 10.46 -9.64
N LEU A 604 8.25 10.00 -10.89
CA LEU A 604 7.05 9.63 -11.65
C LEU A 604 6.78 8.12 -11.49
N LYS A 605 5.56 7.76 -11.10
CA LYS A 605 5.12 6.36 -10.98
C LYS A 605 4.25 5.97 -12.17
N VAL A 606 4.62 4.93 -12.91
CA VAL A 606 3.89 4.45 -14.10
C VAL A 606 3.73 2.93 -14.09
N PRO A 607 2.67 2.36 -14.70
CA PRO A 607 2.56 0.92 -14.84
C PRO A 607 3.72 0.37 -15.69
N PRO A 608 4.26 -0.82 -15.36
CA PRO A 608 5.30 -1.45 -16.16
C PRO A 608 4.72 -1.92 -17.50
N LYS A 609 4.76 -1.08 -18.53
CA LYS A 609 4.26 -1.40 -19.87
C LYS A 609 5.40 -1.45 -20.89
N LEU A 610 5.61 -2.61 -21.51
CA LEU A 610 6.53 -2.78 -22.64
C LEU A 610 5.80 -2.47 -23.93
N ILE A 611 6.32 -1.51 -24.69
CA ILE A 611 5.77 -1.09 -25.97
C ILE A 611 6.76 -1.52 -27.06
N LEU A 612 6.28 -2.31 -28.02
CA LEU A 612 7.01 -2.73 -29.20
C LEU A 612 6.28 -2.23 -30.45
N GLN A 613 7.01 -1.62 -31.38
CA GLN A 613 6.45 -1.15 -32.65
C GLN A 613 7.20 -1.78 -33.82
N VAL A 614 6.44 -2.22 -34.82
CA VAL A 614 6.94 -2.78 -36.07
C VAL A 614 6.86 -1.70 -37.15
N TRP A 615 7.92 -1.55 -37.92
CA TRP A 615 8.10 -0.48 -38.91
C TRP A 615 8.63 -1.04 -40.23
N ASP A 616 8.31 -0.36 -41.33
CA ASP A 616 8.90 -0.55 -42.65
C ASP A 616 10.02 0.48 -42.87
N ASN A 617 11.24 0.04 -43.16
CA ASN A 617 12.37 0.95 -43.39
C ASN A 617 12.38 1.43 -44.84
N ASP A 618 12.00 2.68 -45.06
CA ASP A 618 12.01 3.30 -46.38
C ASP A 618 13.35 3.98 -46.68
N LYS A 619 13.78 3.95 -47.94
CA LYS A 619 15.06 4.56 -48.34
C LYS A 619 14.97 6.03 -48.73
N PHE A 620 13.78 6.49 -49.13
CA PHE A 620 13.57 7.82 -49.71
C PHE A 620 12.32 8.53 -49.14
N SER A 621 11.63 7.91 -48.17
CA SER A 621 10.45 8.42 -47.46
C SER A 621 10.60 8.19 -45.95
N ALA A 622 9.66 8.72 -45.16
CA ALA A 622 9.58 8.38 -43.75
C ALA A 622 9.10 6.94 -43.59
N ASP A 623 9.69 6.21 -42.65
CA ASP A 623 9.34 4.81 -42.36
C ASP A 623 7.84 4.65 -42.05
N ASP A 624 7.22 3.63 -42.66
CA ASP A 624 5.80 3.33 -42.49
C ASP A 624 5.57 2.54 -41.19
N PHE A 625 4.55 2.94 -40.42
CA PHE A 625 4.14 2.23 -39.21
C PHE A 625 3.33 0.98 -39.58
N LEU A 626 3.80 -0.19 -39.13
CA LEU A 626 3.18 -1.49 -39.42
C LEU A 626 2.41 -2.07 -38.23
N GLY A 627 2.66 -1.63 -36.99
CA GLY A 627 1.89 -2.13 -35.86
C GLY A 627 2.51 -1.87 -34.50
N VAL A 628 1.68 -1.96 -33.47
CA VAL A 628 2.08 -1.84 -32.06
C VAL A 628 1.65 -3.05 -31.27
N LEU A 629 2.50 -3.45 -30.33
CA LEU A 629 2.22 -4.43 -29.30
C LEU A 629 2.51 -3.77 -27.94
N GLU A 630 1.48 -3.66 -27.11
CA GLU A 630 1.59 -3.15 -25.74
C GLU A 630 1.37 -4.27 -24.74
N LEU A 631 2.34 -4.47 -23.86
CA LEU A 631 2.36 -5.54 -22.87
C LEU A 631 2.51 -4.96 -21.46
N GLU A 632 1.43 -4.99 -20.68
CA GLU A 632 1.48 -4.68 -19.25
C GLU A 632 2.09 -5.86 -18.48
N LEU A 633 3.28 -5.68 -17.91
CA LEU A 633 4.06 -6.76 -17.29
C LEU A 633 3.38 -7.37 -16.06
N ASN A 634 2.52 -6.62 -15.36
CA ASN A 634 1.75 -7.14 -14.22
C ASN A 634 0.55 -8.01 -14.65
N ARG A 635 0.07 -7.84 -15.89
CA ARG A 635 -1.16 -8.45 -16.43
C ARG A 635 -0.94 -8.93 -17.86
N LEU A 636 0.12 -9.70 -18.06
CA LEU A 636 0.49 -10.21 -19.37
C LEU A 636 -0.56 -11.22 -19.86
N PRO A 637 -0.99 -11.10 -21.13
CA PRO A 637 -1.76 -12.15 -21.76
C PRO A 637 -0.88 -13.37 -22.05
N GLN A 638 -1.47 -14.56 -21.91
CA GLN A 638 -0.78 -15.81 -22.22
C GLN A 638 -0.32 -15.83 -23.69
N PRO A 639 0.99 -16.01 -23.97
CA PRO A 639 1.48 -16.08 -25.34
C PRO A 639 0.99 -17.34 -26.05
N ALA A 640 0.70 -17.21 -27.34
CA ALA A 640 0.42 -18.37 -28.18
C ALA A 640 1.72 -19.15 -28.47
N GLN A 641 1.68 -20.47 -28.45
CA GLN A 641 2.85 -21.31 -28.74
C GLN A 641 3.15 -21.36 -30.25
N GLN A 642 2.12 -21.25 -31.08
CA GLN A 642 2.22 -21.22 -32.53
C GLN A 642 1.64 -19.92 -33.09
N PRO A 643 2.14 -19.43 -34.23
CA PRO A 643 1.64 -18.20 -34.84
C PRO A 643 0.18 -18.33 -35.31
N GLN A 644 -0.31 -19.55 -35.55
CA GLN A 644 -1.68 -19.80 -36.01
C GLN A 644 -2.72 -19.56 -34.90
N ASP A 645 -2.36 -19.84 -33.65
CA ASP A 645 -3.23 -19.69 -32.47
C ASP A 645 -3.24 -18.25 -31.93
N CYS A 646 -2.43 -17.37 -32.51
CA CYS A 646 -2.27 -15.98 -32.08
C CYS A 646 -3.37 -15.09 -32.68
N THR A 647 -4.50 -14.94 -31.99
CA THR A 647 -5.62 -14.08 -32.40
C THR A 647 -5.67 -12.76 -31.61
N PRO A 648 -6.20 -11.67 -32.19
CA PRO A 648 -6.27 -10.35 -31.55
C PRO A 648 -7.35 -10.24 -30.45
N THR A 649 -7.83 -11.35 -29.87
CA THR A 649 -8.96 -11.37 -28.90
C THR A 649 -8.60 -10.83 -27.52
N LEU A 650 -7.61 -9.94 -27.43
CA LEU A 650 -6.85 -9.64 -26.24
C LEU A 650 -6.66 -8.13 -26.05
N GLN A 651 -7.73 -7.34 -26.19
CA GLN A 651 -7.82 -5.99 -25.62
C GLN A 651 -9.27 -5.50 -25.68
N GLY A 652 -10.02 -5.73 -24.60
CA GLY A 652 -11.21 -4.96 -24.22
C GLY A 652 -12.35 -4.79 -25.23
N THR A 653 -13.29 -5.73 -25.30
CA THR A 653 -14.72 -5.42 -25.49
C THR A 653 -15.58 -6.47 -24.80
N PRO A 654 -16.42 -6.11 -23.79
CA PRO A 654 -17.45 -7.00 -23.29
C PRO A 654 -18.69 -6.83 -24.17
N GLN A 655 -19.07 -7.84 -24.95
CA GLN A 655 -20.47 -8.09 -25.35
C GLN A 655 -20.58 -9.37 -26.19
N SER A 656 -20.80 -10.50 -25.52
CA SER A 656 -21.72 -11.50 -26.06
C SER A 656 -23.10 -11.25 -25.44
N PRO A 657 -24.20 -11.14 -26.19
CA PRO A 657 -25.55 -10.91 -25.64
C PRO A 657 -26.13 -12.10 -24.86
N TRP A 658 -25.40 -13.21 -24.74
CA TRP A 658 -25.94 -14.49 -24.29
C TRP A 658 -25.19 -15.01 -23.05
N PRO A 659 -25.79 -14.96 -21.85
CA PRO A 659 -25.11 -15.20 -20.57
C PRO A 659 -24.87 -16.69 -20.22
N TRP A 660 -25.02 -17.63 -21.16
CA TRP A 660 -24.98 -19.08 -20.87
C TRP A 660 -23.87 -19.85 -21.58
N ARG A 661 -23.09 -19.21 -22.46
CA ARG A 661 -21.94 -19.84 -23.11
C ARG A 661 -20.69 -19.24 -22.51
N GLY A 662 -20.08 -19.92 -21.54
CA GLY A 662 -18.89 -19.47 -20.83
C GLY A 662 -17.74 -19.18 -21.79
N ALA A 663 -17.63 -17.92 -22.24
CA ALA A 663 -16.41 -17.40 -22.81
C ALA A 663 -15.42 -17.25 -21.65
N ARG A 664 -14.49 -18.21 -21.52
CA ARG A 664 -13.35 -18.09 -20.60
C ARG A 664 -12.63 -16.79 -20.95
N THR A 665 -12.62 -15.85 -20.00
CA THR A 665 -11.68 -14.73 -20.03
C THR A 665 -10.27 -15.31 -20.19
N PRO A 666 -9.45 -14.81 -21.13
CA PRO A 666 -8.09 -15.31 -21.30
C PRO A 666 -7.32 -15.11 -20.00
N SER A 667 -6.62 -16.16 -19.56
CA SER A 667 -5.77 -16.14 -18.37
C SER A 667 -4.67 -15.09 -18.54
N GLN A 668 -4.63 -14.14 -17.60
CA GLN A 668 -3.55 -13.17 -17.48
C GLN A 668 -2.64 -13.58 -16.33
N PHE A 669 -1.36 -13.29 -16.44
CA PHE A 669 -0.37 -13.58 -15.39
C PHE A 669 0.61 -12.41 -15.22
N SER A 670 1.27 -12.34 -14.07
CA SER A 670 2.30 -11.32 -13.81
C SER A 670 3.68 -11.85 -14.15
N LEU A 671 4.45 -11.12 -14.96
CA LEU A 671 5.85 -11.45 -15.26
C LEU A 671 6.73 -11.37 -14.00
N PHE A 672 6.37 -10.55 -13.02
CA PHE A 672 7.10 -10.44 -11.75
C PHE A 672 6.99 -11.73 -10.93
N ARG A 673 5.90 -12.49 -11.11
CA ARG A 673 5.70 -13.80 -10.48
C ARG A 673 6.34 -14.93 -11.29
N HIS A 674 6.03 -15.01 -12.58
CA HIS A 674 6.52 -16.10 -13.43
C HIS A 674 7.97 -15.95 -13.89
N ARG A 675 8.57 -14.76 -13.75
CA ARG A 675 9.93 -14.34 -14.16
C ARG A 675 10.25 -14.46 -15.66
N GLN A 676 9.61 -15.36 -16.41
CA GLN A 676 9.85 -15.59 -17.83
C GLN A 676 8.57 -15.86 -18.60
N ALA A 677 8.53 -15.45 -19.88
CA ALA A 677 7.44 -15.75 -20.79
C ALA A 677 7.96 -15.84 -22.24
N ARG A 678 7.53 -16.84 -23.01
CA ARG A 678 7.92 -16.99 -24.41
C ARG A 678 6.73 -17.42 -25.27
N GLY A 679 6.65 -16.82 -26.47
CA GLY A 679 5.76 -17.25 -27.53
C GLY A 679 5.38 -16.10 -28.45
N TRP A 680 4.18 -16.18 -29.04
CA TRP A 680 3.68 -15.25 -30.04
C TRP A 680 2.65 -14.29 -29.45
N TRP A 681 2.79 -13.01 -29.78
CA TRP A 681 1.85 -11.95 -29.42
C TRP A 681 1.36 -11.19 -30.67
N PRO A 682 0.08 -10.79 -30.71
CA PRO A 682 -0.50 -10.09 -31.85
C PRO A 682 -0.13 -8.60 -31.84
N CYS A 683 0.32 -8.06 -32.98
CA CYS A 683 0.47 -6.63 -33.22
C CYS A 683 -0.79 -6.06 -33.85
N THR A 684 -1.21 -4.90 -33.39
CA THR A 684 -2.41 -4.23 -33.91
C THR A 684 -2.09 -2.86 -34.47
N VAL A 685 -2.92 -2.41 -35.41
CA VAL A 685 -2.94 -1.03 -35.92
C VAL A 685 -4.34 -0.48 -35.69
N GLN A 686 -4.43 0.79 -35.27
CA GLN A 686 -5.69 1.52 -35.21
C GLN A 686 -5.92 2.29 -36.53
N GLU A 687 -6.88 1.84 -37.34
CA GLU A 687 -7.36 2.54 -38.52
C GLU A 687 -8.86 2.85 -38.36
N GLY A 688 -9.25 4.13 -38.47
CA GLY A 688 -10.66 4.54 -38.45
C GLY A 688 -11.46 4.16 -37.20
N GLY A 689 -10.79 4.01 -36.04
CA GLY A 689 -11.42 3.64 -34.77
C GLY A 689 -11.67 2.13 -34.56
N LYS A 690 -11.18 1.27 -35.47
CA LYS A 690 -11.20 -0.20 -35.32
C LYS A 690 -9.77 -0.73 -35.21
N GLN A 691 -9.56 -1.70 -34.32
CA GLN A 691 -8.28 -2.40 -34.21
C GLN A 691 -8.22 -3.54 -35.22
N HIS A 692 -7.16 -3.57 -36.03
CA HIS A 692 -6.86 -4.63 -36.98
C HIS A 692 -5.57 -5.36 -36.60
N LEU A 693 -5.51 -6.68 -36.77
CA LEU A 693 -4.29 -7.47 -36.61
C LEU A 693 -3.36 -7.20 -37.79
N SER A 694 -2.20 -6.60 -37.54
CA SER A 694 -1.28 -6.14 -38.59
C SER A 694 0.07 -6.89 -38.58
N GLY A 695 0.22 -7.84 -37.65
CA GLY A 695 1.39 -8.72 -37.57
C GLY A 695 1.42 -9.54 -36.30
N LYS A 696 2.41 -10.41 -36.17
CA LYS A 696 2.67 -11.22 -34.96
C LYS A 696 4.15 -11.19 -34.64
N LEU A 697 4.47 -11.05 -33.35
CA LEU A 697 5.84 -11.04 -32.83
C LEU A 697 6.12 -12.27 -31.97
N GLU A 698 7.20 -12.99 -32.26
CA GLU A 698 7.75 -14.01 -31.37
C GLU A 698 8.76 -13.38 -30.42
N LEU A 699 8.45 -13.43 -29.12
CA LEU A 699 9.27 -12.81 -28.08
C LEU A 699 9.65 -13.83 -27.00
N SER A 700 10.77 -13.57 -26.34
CA SER A 700 11.11 -14.17 -25.05
C SER A 700 11.39 -13.05 -24.06
N LEU A 701 10.58 -12.96 -23.02
CA LEU A 701 10.70 -12.03 -21.92
C LEU A 701 11.34 -12.75 -20.73
N GLU A 702 12.37 -12.16 -20.14
CA GLU A 702 12.97 -12.59 -18.88
C GLU A 702 13.15 -11.37 -18.00
N LEU A 703 12.68 -11.46 -16.76
CA LEU A 703 12.77 -10.41 -15.76
C LEU A 703 13.72 -10.85 -14.64
N LEU A 704 14.76 -10.06 -14.43
CA LEU A 704 15.82 -10.32 -13.47
C LEU A 704 15.87 -9.24 -12.39
N THR A 705 16.20 -9.63 -11.16
CA THR A 705 16.61 -8.65 -10.14
C THR A 705 17.97 -8.07 -10.49
N ALA A 706 18.32 -6.89 -9.94
CA ALA A 706 19.64 -6.28 -10.16
C ALA A 706 20.80 -7.24 -9.86
N LYS A 707 20.70 -8.03 -8.79
CA LYS A 707 21.72 -9.01 -8.41
C LYS A 707 21.85 -10.14 -9.45
N GLU A 708 20.73 -10.70 -9.89
CA GLU A 708 20.71 -11.74 -10.93
C GLU A 708 21.26 -11.22 -12.27
N ALA A 709 20.96 -9.97 -12.61
CA ALA A 709 21.45 -9.34 -13.84
C ALA A 709 22.96 -9.11 -13.82
N GLU A 710 23.53 -8.74 -12.67
CA GLU A 710 24.98 -8.61 -12.45
C GLU A 710 25.70 -9.96 -12.53
N GLU A 711 25.10 -11.02 -11.98
CA GLU A 711 25.64 -12.39 -12.06
C GLU A 711 25.59 -12.97 -13.48
N ARG A 712 24.59 -12.58 -14.29
CA ARG A 712 24.37 -13.06 -15.65
C ARG A 712 24.41 -11.91 -16.67
N PRO A 713 25.54 -11.20 -16.87
CA PRO A 713 25.57 -10.00 -17.69
C PRO A 713 25.25 -10.30 -19.15
N ALA A 714 24.50 -9.41 -19.81
CA ALA A 714 24.04 -9.59 -21.18
C ALA A 714 24.11 -8.27 -21.99
N GLY A 715 24.77 -8.30 -23.15
CA GLY A 715 24.87 -7.15 -24.06
C GLY A 715 23.59 -6.88 -24.86
N LYS A 716 23.48 -5.69 -25.47
CA LYS A 716 22.35 -5.33 -26.35
C LYS A 716 22.46 -6.02 -27.70
N GLY A 717 21.32 -6.38 -28.29
CA GLY A 717 21.27 -7.09 -29.57
C GLY A 717 21.99 -8.43 -29.51
N ARG A 718 23.11 -8.52 -30.23
CA ARG A 718 24.02 -9.68 -30.28
C ARG A 718 25.43 -9.32 -29.81
N GLU A 719 25.58 -8.16 -29.17
CA GLU A 719 26.85 -7.65 -28.68
C GLU A 719 27.29 -8.40 -27.42
N ASP A 720 28.60 -8.33 -27.13
CA ASP A 720 29.17 -8.90 -25.92
C ASP A 720 28.72 -8.14 -24.67
N PRO A 721 28.45 -8.82 -23.55
CA PRO A 721 28.50 -10.27 -23.36
C PRO A 721 27.27 -10.97 -23.98
N ASN A 722 27.49 -11.81 -24.99
CA ASN A 722 26.44 -12.57 -25.66
C ASN A 722 26.22 -13.94 -24.99
N MET A 723 25.89 -13.89 -23.69
CA MET A 723 25.61 -15.06 -22.86
C MET A 723 24.24 -14.89 -22.20
N TYR A 724 23.57 -16.01 -21.89
CA TYR A 724 22.28 -16.04 -21.16
C TYR A 724 21.10 -15.31 -21.82
N PRO A 725 20.58 -15.79 -22.97
CA PRO A 725 21.12 -16.86 -23.82
C PRO A 725 22.08 -16.31 -24.88
N THR A 726 22.88 -17.19 -25.49
CA THR A 726 23.71 -16.84 -26.65
C THR A 726 22.84 -16.70 -27.89
N LEU A 727 22.90 -15.52 -28.53
CA LEU A 727 22.11 -15.20 -29.72
C LEU A 727 22.97 -15.28 -30.98
N PRO A 728 22.78 -16.30 -31.84
CA PRO A 728 23.47 -16.37 -33.12
C PRO A 728 22.88 -15.36 -34.11
N ALA A 729 23.65 -15.03 -35.15
CA ALA A 729 23.12 -14.26 -36.27
C ALA A 729 21.88 -14.98 -36.89
N PRO A 730 20.82 -14.24 -37.26
CA PRO A 730 19.62 -14.83 -37.81
C PRO A 730 19.90 -15.46 -39.18
N VAL A 731 19.30 -16.61 -39.43
CA VAL A 731 19.36 -17.27 -40.74
C VAL A 731 18.38 -16.56 -41.67
N ARG A 732 18.89 -15.86 -42.68
CA ARG A 732 18.07 -15.11 -43.64
C ARG A 732 18.29 -15.63 -45.07
N PRO A 733 17.27 -15.61 -45.94
CA PRO A 733 17.41 -16.05 -47.33
C PRO A 733 18.39 -15.19 -48.14
N GLU A 734 19.06 -15.76 -49.15
CA GLU A 734 20.04 -15.02 -49.97
C GLU A 734 19.50 -13.80 -50.72
N TRP A 735 18.18 -13.64 -50.81
CA TRP A 735 17.53 -12.50 -51.46
C TRP A 735 17.26 -11.32 -50.51
N SER A 736 17.42 -11.49 -49.20
CA SER A 736 17.19 -10.46 -48.16
C SER A 736 18.40 -9.53 -47.95
N PHE A 737 19.32 -9.42 -48.91
CA PHE A 737 20.54 -8.60 -48.79
C PHE A 737 20.40 -7.24 -49.51
N LEU A 738 21.02 -6.20 -48.92
CA LEU A 738 21.18 -4.87 -49.52
C LEU A 738 21.76 -4.99 -50.94
N TRP A 739 21.04 -4.45 -51.93
CA TRP A 739 21.45 -4.45 -53.34
C TRP A 739 22.85 -3.85 -53.57
N LEU A 740 23.31 -2.94 -52.69
CA LEU A 740 24.63 -2.31 -52.73
C LEU A 740 25.80 -3.27 -52.47
N ARG A 741 25.59 -4.37 -51.73
CA ARG A 741 26.67 -5.34 -51.46
C ARG A 741 26.84 -6.38 -52.59
N ALA A 742 25.88 -6.50 -53.51
CA ALA A 742 25.96 -7.44 -54.64
C ALA A 742 25.08 -7.03 -55.84
N PRO A 743 25.33 -5.88 -56.50
CA PRO A 743 24.47 -5.35 -57.57
C PRO A 743 24.34 -6.31 -58.77
N LEU A 744 25.41 -7.05 -59.09
CA LEU A 744 25.46 -7.98 -60.22
C LEU A 744 24.65 -9.27 -59.98
N ARG A 745 24.48 -9.71 -58.73
CA ARG A 745 23.70 -10.92 -58.40
C ARG A 745 22.19 -10.65 -58.47
N GLY A 746 21.75 -9.47 -58.01
CA GLY A 746 20.35 -9.03 -58.11
C GLY A 746 19.88 -8.84 -59.56
N LEU A 747 20.72 -8.20 -60.40
CA LEU A 747 20.45 -8.01 -61.83
C LEU A 747 20.41 -9.33 -62.62
N ARG A 748 21.36 -10.24 -62.34
CA ARG A 748 21.42 -11.55 -62.97
C ARG A 748 20.16 -12.37 -62.69
N TYR A 749 19.56 -12.27 -61.51
CA TYR A 749 18.39 -13.08 -61.15
C TYR A 749 17.09 -12.52 -61.72
N SER A 750 16.84 -11.20 -61.58
CA SER A 750 15.60 -10.57 -62.03
C SER A 750 15.39 -10.64 -63.55
N ILE A 751 16.45 -10.41 -64.33
CA ILE A 751 16.35 -10.44 -65.79
C ILE A 751 16.31 -11.88 -66.31
N TRP A 752 17.07 -12.78 -65.68
CA TRP A 752 17.22 -14.16 -66.15
C TRP A 752 16.06 -15.07 -65.77
N GLN A 753 15.20 -14.79 -64.79
CA GLN A 753 14.04 -15.65 -64.55
C GLN A 753 12.86 -15.37 -65.49
N GLN A 754 12.58 -14.09 -65.79
CA GLN A 754 11.38 -13.70 -66.53
C GLN A 754 11.56 -13.69 -68.06
N TYR A 755 12.78 -13.46 -68.56
CA TYR A 755 13.02 -13.26 -69.99
C TYR A 755 13.76 -14.42 -70.67
N ARG A 756 13.93 -15.60 -70.03
CA ARG A 756 14.67 -16.74 -70.64
C ARG A 756 14.21 -17.07 -72.05
N CYS A 757 12.90 -17.16 -72.25
CA CYS A 757 12.33 -17.48 -73.56
C CYS A 757 12.46 -16.31 -74.53
N ARG A 758 12.28 -15.06 -74.09
CA ARG A 758 12.38 -13.87 -74.96
C ARG A 758 13.82 -13.58 -75.39
N ILE A 759 14.78 -13.69 -74.47
CA ILE A 759 16.21 -13.53 -74.76
C ILE A 759 16.68 -14.66 -75.69
N SER A 760 16.28 -15.91 -75.44
CA SER A 760 16.62 -17.03 -76.33
C SER A 760 16.02 -16.86 -77.73
N LEU A 761 14.79 -16.35 -77.84
CA LEU A 761 14.12 -16.11 -79.11
C LEU A 761 14.76 -14.95 -79.89
N VAL A 762 15.16 -13.86 -79.22
CA VAL A 762 15.91 -12.76 -79.83
C VAL A 762 17.30 -13.21 -80.27
N LEU A 763 18.00 -14.03 -79.47
CA LEU A 763 19.31 -14.56 -79.85
C LEU A 763 19.20 -15.49 -81.07
N ALA A 764 18.17 -16.33 -81.12
CA ALA A 764 17.89 -17.19 -82.28
C ALA A 764 17.55 -16.37 -83.53
N LEU A 765 16.78 -15.29 -83.40
CA LEU A 765 16.44 -14.39 -84.50
C LEU A 765 17.68 -13.64 -85.03
N LEU A 766 18.55 -13.18 -84.13
CA LEU A 766 19.83 -12.57 -84.48
C LEU A 766 20.77 -13.56 -85.16
N LEU A 767 20.83 -14.80 -84.69
CA LEU A 767 21.60 -15.86 -85.34
C LEU A 767 21.06 -16.16 -86.75
N LEU A 768 19.73 -16.21 -86.90
CA LEU A 768 19.09 -16.44 -88.20
C LEU A 768 19.37 -15.28 -89.16
N LEU A 769 19.30 -14.03 -88.69
CA LEU A 769 19.66 -12.84 -89.46
C LEU A 769 21.14 -12.83 -89.84
N ALA A 770 22.04 -13.22 -88.93
CA ALA A 770 23.47 -13.34 -89.19
C ALA A 770 23.77 -14.42 -90.24
N LEU A 771 23.09 -15.57 -90.18
CA LEU A 771 23.17 -16.62 -91.20
C LEU A 771 22.64 -16.14 -92.56
N LEU A 772 21.56 -15.34 -92.57
CA LEU A 772 20.99 -14.78 -93.80
C LEU A 772 21.90 -13.72 -94.43
N LEU A 773 22.52 -12.87 -93.61
CA LEU A 773 23.54 -11.91 -94.03
C LEU A 773 24.80 -12.62 -94.55
N ALA A 774 25.26 -13.68 -93.88
CA ALA A 774 26.37 -14.50 -94.34
C ALA A 774 26.05 -15.21 -95.66
N PHE A 775 24.80 -15.69 -95.83
CA PHE A 775 24.32 -16.27 -97.08
C PHE A 775 24.34 -15.23 -98.22
N VAL A 776 23.75 -14.05 -98.01
CA VAL A 776 23.77 -12.96 -99.01
C VAL A 776 25.21 -12.50 -99.30
N TYR A 777 26.08 -12.41 -98.30
CA TYR A 777 27.49 -12.09 -98.49
C TYR A 777 28.27 -13.17 -99.26
N ALA A 778 27.91 -14.44 -99.10
CA ALA A 778 28.52 -15.57 -99.81
C ALA A 778 27.95 -15.80 -101.23
N THR A 779 26.75 -15.29 -101.54
CA THR A 779 26.10 -15.50 -102.86
C THR A 779 26.88 -14.97 -104.08
N PRO A 780 27.64 -13.85 -104.05
CA PRO A 780 28.46 -13.42 -105.19
C PRO A 780 29.67 -14.33 -105.43
N GLY A 781 30.16 -15.03 -104.40
CA GLY A 781 31.27 -15.98 -104.51
C GLY A 781 30.85 -17.37 -105.02
N TYR A 782 29.65 -17.84 -104.63
CA TYR A 782 29.15 -19.17 -105.02
C TYR A 782 28.60 -19.21 -106.45
N LEU A 783 28.08 -18.09 -106.98
CA LEU A 783 27.66 -17.96 -108.38
C LEU A 783 28.85 -17.78 -109.34
N ALA A 784 29.99 -17.25 -108.87
CA ALA A 784 31.22 -17.12 -109.67
C ALA A 784 32.01 -18.44 -109.82
N MET A 785 31.83 -19.41 -108.91
CA MET A 785 32.49 -20.73 -109.01
C MET A 785 31.76 -21.75 -109.91
N LYS A 786 30.61 -21.41 -110.51
CA LYS A 786 29.84 -22.31 -111.39
C LYS A 786 29.84 -21.90 -112.88
N LEU A 787 30.71 -20.98 -113.29
CA LEU A 787 30.81 -20.47 -114.67
C LEU A 787 32.24 -20.49 -115.27
N VAL A 788 33.20 -21.17 -114.64
CA VAL A 788 34.53 -21.43 -115.24
C VAL A 788 34.89 -22.92 -115.06
N ASN A 789 35.01 -23.61 -116.20
CA ASN A 789 35.52 -24.97 -116.47
C ASN A 789 34.58 -26.20 -116.32
N PRO A 790 34.02 -26.70 -117.43
CA PRO A 790 33.57 -28.09 -117.57
C PRO A 790 34.71 -28.98 -118.11
N LEU A 791 34.80 -30.21 -117.59
CA LEU A 791 35.48 -31.40 -118.13
C LEU A 791 37.01 -31.52 -117.94
N GLN A 792 37.43 -32.29 -116.93
CA GLN A 792 38.51 -33.28 -117.10
C GLN A 792 38.46 -34.38 -116.03
N ASN A 793 38.37 -35.62 -116.53
CA ASN A 793 38.94 -36.89 -116.03
C ASN A 793 38.23 -37.56 -114.84
N LEU A 794 37.48 -38.66 -115.00
CA LEU A 794 37.90 -40.00 -115.46
C LEU A 794 39.23 -40.42 -114.80
N HIS A 795 39.16 -41.14 -113.67
CA HIS A 795 39.69 -42.51 -113.55
C HIS A 795 39.75 -43.02 -112.10
N ILE A 796 39.08 -44.15 -111.91
CA ILE A 796 39.53 -45.41 -111.29
C ILE A 796 39.91 -45.43 -109.80
N ALA A 797 39.13 -46.26 -109.10
CA ALA A 797 39.41 -46.89 -107.83
C ALA A 797 40.52 -47.95 -107.91
N GLY A 798 41.28 -48.07 -106.83
CA GLY A 798 42.29 -49.10 -106.57
C GLY A 798 43.51 -48.42 -106.01
N GLY A 799 43.84 -48.49 -104.73
CA GLY A 799 43.72 -49.59 -103.79
C GLY A 799 45.10 -49.72 -103.14
N GLY A 800 45.15 -49.93 -101.81
CA GLY A 800 46.39 -50.32 -101.13
C GLY A 800 46.88 -49.37 -100.04
N TYR A 801 46.54 -49.73 -98.80
CA TYR A 801 47.30 -49.51 -97.54
C TYR A 801 48.79 -49.93 -97.65
N PRO A 802 49.61 -49.86 -96.56
CA PRO A 802 49.73 -48.88 -95.47
C PRO A 802 51.21 -48.46 -95.21
N ARG A 803 51.42 -47.30 -94.59
CA ARG A 803 52.18 -47.10 -93.34
C ARG A 803 52.21 -45.64 -92.95
#